data_AF-A0A926SR34-F1
#
_entry.id   AF-A0A926SR34-F1
#
_cell.length_a   1.000
_cell.length_b   1.000
_cell.length_c   1.000
_cell.angle_alpha   90.00
_cell.angle_beta   90.00
_cell.angle_gamma   90.00
#
_symmetry.space_group_name_H-M   'P 1'
#
loop_
_entity.id
_entity.type
_entity.pdbx_description
1 polymer ?
#
loop_
_entity_poly.entity_id
_entity_poly.type
_entity_poly.pdbx_seq_one_letter_code
_entity_poly.pdbx_strand_id
1 'polypeptide(L)'
;MDRRVDRLESVEMGIAVLGQKRSGVELEVQEEERLRVPNWFGEAVLLGQYWIESGLVGYLEEEVRVVRGRMGRYEVVDFVLLLNAYAISGEKTLANFFQSLAPVKEVLMSVWGRSHCPSGSSLSRFLAAVTPEAVGRLRELFEADLGRNGVRVMQGVGMFDRVEDHYMVFDVDGTVSAARQRAVESDRSNYPPVQRRSERACAPGYKGRKRGEVSRTRTTIAVAQTSEWLGTYGGAGNGDAKGELAQACRVIGRYLKQQGLNIAHGLVRLDGLYGTASLVSVVQQAGLGYILRCRDYHLLKEPGIAQRLETAAAWEWQEISSNSFSQLIDLGYVEAMKRGYATPMRIVAVRTPEKLHQARIGKRLKKYVYELFLTSQSVGSLSALDMISLYRGRGGFEQQLSQEDQEQDYDRWCSWQPEGQEFWQILGQWSWNWRLWMGWQQAQTVRQTIWAEGEPDDGLELSLGGDRPVPQPVLPPSLQFMQERTGEAKQDSSAQTGAGQAPTEQIPTGQTPAGETASAGSTPQAEVARYGLPEVSTEWGRSLGKGKRFGNEDFRIVDEKTVLCPAGHPMYQRTRKQKENGDLALQFGIRPRLCQSCPVKRQCLSPNSKGVGGRRVTVIRRAISTAKSVVDKGSAIVRSAFGWLRNPKPKYEQPIYWCDIAAAQLRRVWHEHLSRQEIEIKAIDRPRQSKPKPEEELLSRAQREHRRLSWWERWDRNERKAGEPRWAVVLYSGEAIASGMRMISQRSFNATG
;
A
#
# COMPACT_ATOMS: atom_id res chain seq x y z
N MET A 1 30.01 -48.86 72.54
CA MET A 1 29.71 -47.43 72.80
C MET A 1 29.97 -46.71 71.50
N ASP A 2 28.90 -46.53 70.74
CA ASP A 2 28.93 -46.35 69.29
C ASP A 2 28.60 -44.92 68.85
N ARG A 3 28.99 -44.61 67.62
CA ARG A 3 29.16 -43.29 67.00
C ARG A 3 27.87 -42.59 66.51
N ARG A 4 27.97 -41.26 66.43
CA ARG A 4 27.54 -40.30 65.37
C ARG A 4 26.05 -40.02 65.08
N VAL A 5 25.77 -38.70 65.10
CA VAL A 5 25.10 -37.84 64.08
C VAL A 5 23.65 -38.14 63.69
N ASP A 6 22.77 -37.18 64.00
CA ASP A 6 21.69 -36.66 63.15
C ASP A 6 21.10 -35.43 63.88
N ARG A 7 20.47 -34.42 63.28
CA ARG A 7 20.45 -33.77 61.96
C ARG A 7 19.50 -32.59 62.22
N LEU A 8 19.93 -31.35 62.01
CA LEU A 8 19.07 -30.18 62.11
C LEU A 8 18.08 -30.25 60.95
N GLU A 9 16.85 -30.66 61.23
CA GLU A 9 15.76 -30.62 60.25
C GLU A 9 15.19 -29.21 60.13
N SER A 10 15.13 -28.81 58.86
CA SER A 10 14.47 -27.68 58.23
C SER A 10 13.23 -27.15 58.94
N VAL A 11 13.22 -25.84 59.19
CA VAL A 11 11.99 -25.06 59.31
C VAL A 11 11.39 -24.95 57.91
N GLU A 12 10.34 -25.73 57.64
CA GLU A 12 9.46 -25.51 56.48
C GLU A 12 8.85 -24.11 56.58
N MET A 13 9.14 -23.25 55.61
CA MET A 13 8.48 -21.95 55.47
C MET A 13 7.03 -22.19 55.06
N GLY A 14 6.11 -21.75 55.91
CA GLY A 14 4.71 -22.18 55.94
C GLY A 14 3.90 -21.78 54.72
N ILE A 15 3.22 -22.77 54.15
CA ILE A 15 2.10 -22.60 53.23
C ILE A 15 0.84 -22.36 54.07
N ALA A 16 0.16 -21.21 53.89
CA ALA A 16 -1.12 -20.95 54.54
C ALA A 16 -2.27 -21.35 53.59
N VAL A 17 -2.91 -22.50 53.86
CA VAL A 17 -4.10 -22.95 53.13
C VAL A 17 -5.34 -22.28 53.72
N LEU A 18 -5.99 -21.40 52.95
CA LEU A 18 -7.22 -20.71 53.35
C LEU A 18 -8.41 -21.38 52.66
N GLY A 19 -9.00 -22.41 53.28
CA GLY A 19 -10.19 -23.07 52.74
C GLY A 19 -11.14 -23.58 53.82
N GLN A 20 -12.39 -23.08 53.83
CA GLN A 20 -13.51 -23.79 54.46
C GLN A 20 -14.01 -24.87 53.48
N LYS A 21 -14.30 -26.07 53.99
CA LYS A 21 -14.76 -27.31 53.30
C LYS A 21 -16.02 -27.20 52.40
N ARG A 22 -16.48 -26.00 52.04
CA ARG A 22 -17.64 -25.76 51.16
C ARG A 22 -17.29 -25.19 49.78
N SER A 23 -16.06 -24.75 49.52
CA SER A 23 -15.63 -24.37 48.17
C SER A 23 -15.02 -25.57 47.43
N GLY A 24 -15.36 -25.74 46.14
CA GLY A 24 -14.69 -26.70 45.24
C GLY A 24 -13.29 -26.23 44.77
N VAL A 25 -12.66 -25.34 45.52
CA VAL A 25 -11.37 -24.71 45.21
C VAL A 25 -10.56 -24.63 46.50
N GLU A 26 -9.31 -25.09 46.44
CA GLU A 26 -8.29 -24.90 47.47
C GLU A 26 -7.46 -23.65 47.10
N LEU A 27 -7.29 -22.72 48.04
CA LEU A 27 -6.54 -21.49 47.85
C LEU A 27 -5.23 -21.56 48.64
N GLU A 28 -4.12 -21.52 47.91
CA GLU A 28 -2.76 -21.43 48.45
C GLU A 28 -2.24 -20.00 48.28
N VAL A 29 -1.69 -19.42 49.35
CA VAL A 29 -1.00 -18.11 49.30
C VAL A 29 0.46 -18.35 49.65
N GLN A 30 1.35 -17.99 48.73
CA GLN A 30 2.80 -18.06 48.92
C GLN A 30 3.37 -16.68 49.25
N GLU A 31 4.40 -16.63 50.10
CA GLU A 31 5.09 -15.38 50.45
C GLU A 31 5.99 -14.85 49.33
N GLU A 32 6.36 -15.70 48.37
CA GLU A 32 7.22 -15.33 47.24
C GLU A 32 6.44 -14.48 46.20
N GLU A 33 6.82 -13.21 46.05
CA GLU A 33 6.30 -12.36 44.98
C GLU A 33 6.80 -12.83 43.61
N ARG A 34 5.92 -13.44 42.81
CA ARG A 34 6.22 -13.80 41.42
C ARG A 34 5.81 -12.69 40.45
N LEU A 35 6.78 -12.21 39.69
CA LEU A 35 6.55 -11.23 38.63
C LEU A 35 5.71 -11.85 37.51
N ARG A 36 4.61 -11.18 37.16
CA ARG A 36 3.73 -11.61 36.07
C ARG A 36 4.42 -11.42 34.73
N VAL A 37 4.73 -12.52 34.04
CA VAL A 37 5.22 -12.51 32.66
C VAL A 37 4.03 -12.22 31.72
N PRO A 38 4.13 -11.20 30.83
CA PRO A 38 3.10 -10.96 29.84
C PRO A 38 2.98 -12.13 28.86
N ASN A 39 1.75 -12.48 28.46
CA ASN A 39 1.49 -13.58 27.53
C ASN A 39 2.12 -13.40 26.14
N TRP A 40 2.39 -12.15 25.73
CA TRP A 40 3.06 -11.83 24.48
C TRP A 40 4.59 -11.93 24.55
N PHE A 41 5.17 -12.08 25.76
CA PHE A 41 6.62 -11.95 25.96
C PHE A 41 7.43 -13.01 25.20
N GLY A 42 6.96 -14.25 25.19
CA GLY A 42 7.67 -15.35 24.51
C GLY A 42 7.78 -15.11 23.01
N GLU A 43 6.71 -14.58 22.40
CA GLU A 43 6.71 -14.19 21.00
C GLU A 43 7.70 -13.05 20.72
N ALA A 44 7.77 -12.05 21.60
CA ALA A 44 8.73 -10.93 21.46
C ALA A 44 10.19 -11.40 21.58
N VAL A 45 10.47 -12.36 22.47
CA VAL A 45 11.81 -12.98 22.60
C VAL A 45 12.17 -13.76 21.34
N LEU A 46 11.25 -14.57 20.80
CA LEU A 46 11.47 -15.32 19.56
C LEU A 46 11.73 -14.38 18.36
N LEU A 47 10.93 -13.32 18.21
CA LEU A 47 11.18 -12.32 17.17
C LEU A 47 12.54 -11.64 17.35
N GLY A 48 12.90 -11.27 18.59
CA GLY A 48 14.21 -10.69 18.88
C GLY A 48 15.37 -11.65 18.55
N GLN A 49 15.23 -12.93 18.86
CA GLN A 49 16.21 -13.96 18.54
C GLN A 49 16.34 -14.15 17.02
N TYR A 50 15.23 -14.15 16.30
CA TYR A 50 15.22 -14.23 14.84
C TYR A 50 16.02 -13.08 14.21
N TRP A 51 15.86 -11.85 14.73
CA TRP A 51 16.63 -10.70 14.25
C TRP A 51 18.14 -10.87 14.44
N ILE A 52 18.58 -11.51 15.53
CA ILE A 52 19.99 -11.83 15.74
C ILE A 52 20.45 -12.90 14.74
N GLU A 53 19.78 -14.05 14.74
CA GLU A 53 20.23 -15.22 13.98
C GLU A 53 20.19 -14.99 12.47
N SER A 54 19.26 -14.17 11.99
CA SER A 54 19.16 -13.78 10.58
C SER A 54 20.16 -12.69 10.15
N GLY A 55 20.93 -12.14 11.09
CA GLY A 55 21.88 -11.05 10.88
C GLY A 55 21.26 -9.65 10.82
N LEU A 56 19.94 -9.51 10.95
CA LEU A 56 19.23 -8.22 10.82
C LEU A 56 19.70 -7.18 11.84
N VAL A 57 20.10 -7.59 13.05
CA VAL A 57 20.63 -6.65 14.05
C VAL A 57 21.91 -5.97 13.54
N GLY A 58 22.84 -6.72 12.94
CA GLY A 58 24.07 -6.14 12.40
C GLY A 58 23.80 -5.13 11.28
N TYR A 59 22.94 -5.48 10.32
CA TYR A 59 22.54 -4.56 9.26
C TYR A 59 21.81 -3.32 9.78
N LEU A 60 20.98 -3.49 10.82
CA LEU A 60 20.30 -2.37 11.46
C LEU A 60 21.31 -1.38 12.07
N GLU A 61 22.36 -1.88 12.72
CA GLU A 61 23.42 -1.05 13.32
C GLU A 61 24.23 -0.28 12.29
N GLU A 62 24.56 -0.92 11.17
CA GLU A 62 25.43 -0.36 10.13
C GLU A 62 24.69 0.65 9.24
N GLU A 63 23.50 0.28 8.79
CA GLU A 63 22.76 0.96 7.71
C GLU A 63 21.74 1.98 8.22
N VAL A 64 21.06 1.72 9.34
CA VAL A 64 19.99 2.59 9.83
C VAL A 64 20.52 3.58 10.85
N ARG A 65 20.68 4.84 10.44
CA ARG A 65 21.30 5.89 11.27
C ARG A 65 20.30 6.97 11.64
N VAL A 66 20.07 7.17 12.94
CA VAL A 66 19.21 8.24 13.46
C VAL A 66 20.03 9.26 14.22
N VAL A 67 19.99 10.52 13.79
CA VAL A 67 20.79 11.62 14.36
C VAL A 67 20.21 12.08 15.69
N ARG A 68 21.06 12.27 16.70
CA ARG A 68 20.72 12.75 18.04
C ARG A 68 21.24 14.18 18.27
N GLY A 69 20.93 15.07 17.32
CA GLY A 69 21.42 16.45 17.33
C GLY A 69 22.94 16.52 17.56
N ARG A 70 23.38 17.40 18.48
CA ARG A 70 24.80 17.57 18.83
C ARG A 70 25.41 16.38 19.61
N MET A 71 24.61 15.39 20.01
CA MET A 71 25.07 14.23 20.77
C MET A 71 25.47 13.04 19.88
N GLY A 72 25.56 13.23 18.56
CA GLY A 72 25.92 12.18 17.60
C GLY A 72 24.69 11.43 17.11
N ARG A 73 24.62 10.12 17.35
CA ARG A 73 23.55 9.23 16.85
C ARG A 73 22.88 8.46 17.98
N TYR A 74 21.68 7.95 17.72
CA TYR A 74 21.02 6.98 18.59
C TYR A 74 21.57 5.57 18.35
N GLU A 75 21.51 4.76 19.39
CA GLU A 75 21.72 3.31 19.37
C GLU A 75 20.42 2.65 18.88
N VAL A 76 20.22 2.58 17.55
CA VAL A 76 18.92 2.25 16.93
C VAL A 76 18.36 0.91 17.40
N VAL A 77 19.22 -0.08 17.64
CA VAL A 77 18.87 -1.40 18.18
C VAL A 77 18.05 -1.32 19.47
N ASP A 78 18.36 -0.38 20.37
CA ASP A 78 17.67 -0.23 21.65
C ASP A 78 16.19 0.11 21.46
N PHE A 79 15.88 0.87 20.40
CA PHE A 79 14.53 1.34 20.11
C PHE A 79 13.76 0.37 19.21
N VAL A 80 14.44 -0.30 18.26
CA VAL A 80 13.78 -1.25 17.37
C VAL A 80 13.32 -2.50 18.11
N LEU A 81 14.11 -3.04 19.04
CA LEU A 81 13.66 -4.17 19.88
C LEU A 81 12.40 -3.82 20.66
N LEU A 82 12.41 -2.62 21.25
CA LEU A 82 11.29 -2.11 22.04
C LEU A 82 10.04 -1.90 21.18
N LEU A 83 10.19 -1.38 19.96
CA LEU A 83 9.08 -1.20 19.02
C LEU A 83 8.58 -2.55 18.49
N ASN A 84 9.44 -3.51 18.18
CA ASN A 84 9.02 -4.87 17.81
C ASN A 84 8.20 -5.52 18.95
N ALA A 85 8.68 -5.43 20.19
CA ALA A 85 7.93 -5.91 21.35
C ALA A 85 6.60 -5.16 21.51
N TYR A 86 6.56 -3.86 21.26
CA TYR A 86 5.31 -3.09 21.29
C TYR A 86 4.32 -3.53 20.21
N ALA A 87 4.79 -3.83 18.99
CA ALA A 87 3.97 -4.33 17.89
C ALA A 87 3.38 -5.72 18.20
N ILE A 88 4.18 -6.58 18.83
CA ILE A 88 3.76 -7.93 19.26
C ILE A 88 2.77 -7.88 20.42
N SER A 89 2.97 -6.95 21.37
CA SER A 89 2.16 -6.86 22.59
C SER A 89 0.66 -6.60 22.38
N GLY A 90 0.27 -5.98 21.26
CA GLY A 90 -1.10 -5.55 21.02
C GLY A 90 -1.59 -4.43 21.95
N GLU A 91 -0.71 -3.85 22.78
CA GLU A 91 -1.08 -2.83 23.76
C GLU A 91 -1.51 -1.52 23.09
N LYS A 92 -2.69 -1.01 23.48
CA LYS A 92 -3.32 0.16 22.85
C LYS A 92 -2.56 1.47 23.05
N THR A 93 -1.74 1.55 24.09
CA THR A 93 -0.95 2.75 24.41
C THR A 93 0.47 2.38 24.82
N LEU A 94 1.43 3.27 24.57
CA LEU A 94 2.79 3.12 25.07
C LEU A 94 2.83 3.03 26.60
N ALA A 95 1.92 3.71 27.30
CA ALA A 95 1.87 3.67 28.77
C ALA A 95 1.52 2.25 29.27
N ASN A 96 0.48 1.64 28.70
CA ASN A 96 0.10 0.26 29.03
C ASN A 96 1.23 -0.72 28.69
N PHE A 97 1.86 -0.53 27.53
CA PHE A 97 3.02 -1.33 27.12
C PHE A 97 4.18 -1.25 28.11
N PHE A 98 4.58 -0.04 28.55
CA PHE A 98 5.65 0.07 29.54
C PHE A 98 5.27 -0.51 30.90
N GLN A 99 3.99 -0.45 31.28
CA GLN A 99 3.48 -1.08 32.49
C GLN A 99 3.57 -2.62 32.40
N SER A 100 3.14 -3.21 31.29
CA SER A 100 3.21 -4.66 31.09
C SER A 100 4.64 -5.15 30.84
N LEU A 101 5.50 -4.33 30.23
CA LEU A 101 6.92 -4.63 30.03
C LEU A 101 7.75 -4.58 31.32
N ALA A 102 7.34 -3.77 32.31
CA ALA A 102 8.13 -3.50 33.51
C ALA A 102 8.75 -4.73 34.21
N PRO A 103 8.01 -5.85 34.39
CA PRO A 103 8.54 -7.05 35.06
C PRO A 103 9.61 -7.80 34.25
N VAL A 104 9.62 -7.64 32.93
CA VAL A 104 10.47 -8.43 32.00
C VAL A 104 11.41 -7.58 31.15
N LYS A 105 11.46 -6.26 31.38
CA LYS A 105 12.23 -5.31 30.56
C LYS A 105 13.72 -5.61 30.47
N GLU A 106 14.34 -6.06 31.57
CA GLU A 106 15.77 -6.42 31.57
C GLU A 106 16.02 -7.67 30.75
N VAL A 107 15.11 -8.64 30.81
CA VAL A 107 15.18 -9.89 30.06
C VAL A 107 14.98 -9.60 28.57
N LEU A 108 13.99 -8.77 28.21
CA LEU A 108 13.76 -8.33 26.82
C LEU A 108 15.03 -7.71 26.24
N MET A 109 15.53 -6.65 26.87
CA MET A 109 16.74 -5.97 26.41
C MET A 109 17.94 -6.91 26.36
N SER A 110 17.91 -7.94 27.19
CA SER A 110 18.99 -8.90 27.22
C SER A 110 19.08 -9.77 25.97
N VAL A 111 18.01 -9.90 25.20
CA VAL A 111 18.00 -10.62 23.92
C VAL A 111 19.05 -10.03 22.98
N TRP A 112 19.16 -8.70 22.88
CA TRP A 112 20.14 -8.01 22.03
C TRP A 112 21.41 -7.56 22.76
N GLY A 113 21.77 -8.23 23.85
CA GLY A 113 23.01 -7.89 24.56
C GLY A 113 22.94 -6.53 25.30
N ARG A 114 21.75 -5.98 25.55
CA ARG A 114 21.59 -4.65 26.15
C ARG A 114 21.27 -4.74 27.64
N SER A 115 21.75 -3.78 28.42
CA SER A 115 21.66 -3.78 29.88
C SER A 115 20.48 -2.96 30.42
N HIS A 116 20.07 -1.91 29.70
CA HIS A 116 19.03 -0.97 30.10
C HIS A 116 17.99 -0.78 29.00
N CYS A 117 16.72 -0.71 29.42
CA CYS A 117 15.59 -0.42 28.55
C CYS A 117 15.40 1.11 28.39
N PRO A 118 15.27 1.64 27.17
CA PRO A 118 14.94 3.05 26.96
C PRO A 118 13.64 3.47 27.65
N SER A 119 13.62 4.67 28.23
CA SER A 119 12.38 5.25 28.75
C SER A 119 11.43 5.65 27.62
N GLY A 120 10.12 5.74 27.92
CA GLY A 120 9.13 6.25 26.96
C GLY A 120 9.44 7.66 26.44
N SER A 121 10.04 8.52 27.28
CA SER A 121 10.52 9.84 26.86
C SER A 121 11.72 9.77 25.90
N SER A 122 12.58 8.76 26.03
CA SER A 122 13.69 8.54 25.11
C SER A 122 13.21 7.97 23.78
N LEU A 123 12.26 7.03 23.81
CA LEU A 123 11.60 6.50 22.62
C LEU A 123 10.90 7.62 21.83
N SER A 124 10.14 8.49 22.51
CA SER A 124 9.49 9.63 21.87
C SER A 124 10.48 10.58 21.18
N ARG A 125 11.64 10.84 21.81
CA ARG A 125 12.71 11.67 21.21
C ARG A 125 13.39 10.98 20.03
N PHE A 126 13.62 9.67 20.12
CA PHE A 126 14.14 8.86 19.02
C PHE A 126 13.22 8.93 17.80
N LEU A 127 11.93 8.61 17.98
CA LEU A 127 10.93 8.69 16.90
C LEU A 127 10.78 10.10 16.33
N ALA A 128 11.00 11.13 17.15
CA ALA A 128 10.98 12.51 16.69
C ALA A 128 12.20 12.90 15.84
N ALA A 129 13.29 12.14 15.94
CA ALA A 129 14.55 12.39 15.25
C ALA A 129 14.76 11.50 14.01
N VAL A 130 13.87 10.54 13.76
CA VAL A 130 13.90 9.70 12.56
C VAL A 130 13.80 10.58 11.31
N THR A 131 14.66 10.31 10.33
CA THR A 131 14.74 11.04 9.06
C THR A 131 14.17 10.19 7.91
N PRO A 132 13.86 10.80 6.75
CA PRO A 132 13.46 10.03 5.57
C PRO A 132 14.50 9.01 5.13
N GLU A 133 15.79 9.33 5.29
CA GLU A 133 16.91 8.42 5.01
C GLU A 133 16.85 7.17 5.90
N ALA A 134 16.66 7.34 7.22
CA ALA A 134 16.55 6.21 8.14
C ALA A 134 15.35 5.31 7.83
N VAL A 135 14.21 5.91 7.43
CA VAL A 135 13.03 5.16 6.98
C VAL A 135 13.32 4.40 5.69
N GLY A 136 14.01 5.03 4.73
CA GLY A 136 14.44 4.40 3.48
C GLY A 136 15.32 3.17 3.72
N ARG A 137 16.32 3.29 4.61
CA ARG A 137 17.20 2.17 4.98
C ARG A 137 16.46 1.05 5.70
N LEU A 138 15.58 1.37 6.65
CA LEU A 138 14.75 0.36 7.31
C LEU A 138 13.87 -0.39 6.31
N ARG A 139 13.32 0.31 5.31
CA ARG A 139 12.51 -0.28 4.25
C ARG A 139 13.32 -1.21 3.37
N GLU A 140 14.53 -0.84 3.00
CA GLU A 140 15.45 -1.71 2.25
C GLU A 140 15.70 -3.03 2.99
N LEU A 141 15.95 -2.96 4.31
CA LEU A 141 16.11 -4.16 5.14
C LEU A 141 14.83 -5.01 5.21
N PHE A 142 13.67 -4.37 5.38
CA PHE A 142 12.37 -5.06 5.38
C PHE A 142 12.12 -5.79 4.05
N GLU A 143 12.37 -5.12 2.92
CA GLU A 143 12.19 -5.72 1.59
C GLU A 143 13.21 -6.83 1.29
N ALA A 144 14.45 -6.69 1.77
CA ALA A 144 15.45 -7.75 1.68
C ALA A 144 15.01 -8.99 2.47
N ASP A 145 14.50 -8.80 3.69
CA ASP A 145 14.01 -9.90 4.51
C ASP A 145 12.79 -10.61 3.90
N LEU A 146 11.85 -9.83 3.37
CA LEU A 146 10.71 -10.33 2.61
C LEU A 146 11.14 -11.19 1.42
N GLY A 147 12.19 -10.79 0.69
CA GLY A 147 12.72 -11.59 -0.42
C GLY A 147 13.32 -12.94 0.00
N ARG A 148 13.81 -13.06 1.25
CA ARG A 148 14.37 -14.29 1.82
C ARG A 148 13.28 -15.23 2.34
N ASN A 149 12.36 -14.66 3.10
CA ASN A 149 11.42 -15.42 3.93
C ASN A 149 10.01 -15.49 3.36
N GLY A 150 9.71 -14.67 2.37
CA GLY A 150 8.40 -14.63 1.75
C GLY A 150 7.95 -15.98 1.20
N VAL A 151 6.64 -16.20 1.22
CA VAL A 151 6.04 -17.46 0.77
C VAL A 151 6.35 -17.68 -0.71
N ARG A 152 6.92 -18.84 -1.05
CA ARG A 152 7.46 -19.11 -2.39
C ARG A 152 6.33 -19.45 -3.35
N VAL A 153 6.15 -18.58 -4.34
CA VAL A 153 5.02 -18.66 -5.27
C VAL A 153 5.04 -19.91 -6.16
N MET A 154 6.22 -20.46 -6.44
CA MET A 154 6.42 -21.70 -7.22
C MET A 154 5.73 -22.94 -6.63
N GLN A 155 5.19 -22.86 -5.40
CA GLN A 155 4.39 -23.91 -4.77
C GLN A 155 2.91 -23.89 -5.20
N GLY A 156 2.59 -23.31 -6.37
CA GLY A 156 1.22 -23.25 -6.90
C GLY A 156 0.36 -22.13 -6.30
N VAL A 157 0.95 -21.14 -5.64
CA VAL A 157 0.22 -19.96 -5.13
C VAL A 157 0.01 -18.97 -6.26
N GLY A 158 -1.17 -18.35 -6.36
CA GLY A 158 -1.49 -17.37 -7.39
C GLY A 158 -2.90 -17.52 -7.94
N MET A 159 -3.23 -16.69 -8.91
CA MET A 159 -4.43 -16.84 -9.73
C MET A 159 -4.03 -17.46 -11.07
N PHE A 160 -4.78 -18.45 -11.53
CA PHE A 160 -4.65 -19.03 -12.86
C PHE A 160 -5.91 -18.70 -13.65
N ASP A 161 -5.74 -18.01 -14.77
CA ASP A 161 -6.87 -17.56 -15.59
C ASP A 161 -7.36 -18.66 -16.54
N ARG A 162 -8.32 -18.32 -17.42
CA ARG A 162 -8.94 -19.28 -18.36
C ARG A 162 -7.99 -19.81 -19.44
N VAL A 163 -6.83 -19.20 -19.60
CA VAL A 163 -5.77 -19.66 -20.50
C VAL A 163 -4.57 -20.23 -19.73
N GLU A 164 -4.78 -20.55 -18.44
CA GLU A 164 -3.79 -21.10 -17.52
C GLU A 164 -2.59 -20.17 -17.24
N ASP A 165 -2.72 -18.88 -17.59
CA ASP A 165 -1.69 -17.89 -17.28
C ASP A 165 -1.68 -17.62 -15.77
N HIS A 166 -0.48 -17.71 -15.20
CA HIS A 166 -0.25 -17.45 -13.78
C HIS A 166 -0.09 -15.96 -13.47
N TYR A 167 -0.80 -15.50 -12.43
CA TYR A 167 -0.74 -14.14 -11.91
C TYR A 167 -0.64 -14.10 -10.38
N MET A 168 0.17 -13.16 -9.88
CA MET A 168 0.12 -12.72 -8.49
C MET A 168 -0.70 -11.44 -8.40
N VAL A 169 -1.64 -11.40 -7.46
CA VAL A 169 -2.57 -10.29 -7.31
C VAL A 169 -2.10 -9.39 -6.18
N PHE A 170 -2.00 -8.09 -6.46
CA PHE A 170 -1.54 -7.10 -5.49
C PHE A 170 -2.63 -6.08 -5.26
N ASP A 171 -2.95 -5.80 -4.00
CA ASP A 171 -3.84 -4.73 -3.61
C ASP A 171 -3.02 -3.53 -3.16
N VAL A 172 -3.31 -2.37 -3.74
CA VAL A 172 -2.73 -1.09 -3.32
C VAL A 172 -3.85 -0.16 -2.95
N ASP A 173 -3.80 0.37 -1.73
CA ASP A 173 -4.86 1.24 -1.23
C ASP A 173 -4.34 2.31 -0.27
N GLY A 174 -4.96 3.48 -0.34
CA GLY A 174 -4.68 4.60 0.55
C GLY A 174 -5.71 4.69 1.66
N THR A 175 -5.37 4.28 2.89
CA THR A 175 -6.23 4.43 4.05
C THR A 175 -6.08 5.82 4.65
N VAL A 176 -7.20 6.43 5.07
CA VAL A 176 -7.20 7.78 5.65
C VAL A 176 -7.42 7.71 7.15
N SER A 177 -6.56 8.36 7.92
CA SER A 177 -6.70 8.61 9.34
C SER A 177 -7.02 10.07 9.61
N ALA A 178 -8.14 10.34 10.28
CA ALA A 178 -8.57 11.69 10.61
C ALA A 178 -8.14 12.06 12.03
N ALA A 179 -7.63 13.28 12.20
CA ALA A 179 -7.27 13.83 13.50
C ALA A 179 -8.05 15.12 13.79
N ARG A 180 -8.38 15.34 15.07
CA ARG A 180 -9.02 16.57 15.56
C ARG A 180 -7.95 17.52 16.10
N GLN A 181 -8.02 18.79 15.74
CA GLN A 181 -7.20 19.85 16.31
C GLN A 181 -8.03 20.62 17.33
N ARG A 182 -8.13 20.09 18.56
CA ARG A 182 -8.83 20.79 19.65
C ARG A 182 -8.28 22.22 19.78
N ALA A 183 -9.19 23.17 20.04
CA ALA A 183 -8.79 24.52 20.40
C ALA A 183 -7.99 24.45 21.69
N VAL A 184 -6.80 25.06 21.69
CA VAL A 184 -6.05 25.32 22.93
C VAL A 184 -6.29 26.79 23.20
N GLU A 185 -7.13 27.09 24.18
CA GLU A 185 -7.23 28.43 24.73
C GLU A 185 -5.92 28.70 25.46
N SER A 186 -5.09 29.56 24.90
CA SER A 186 -3.88 30.04 25.56
C SER A 186 -3.87 31.55 25.48
N ASP A 187 -3.76 32.21 26.63
CA ASP A 187 -3.48 33.63 26.69
C ASP A 187 -2.13 33.91 26.00
N ARG A 188 -2.19 34.52 24.82
CA ARG A 188 -1.01 34.81 23.99
C ARG A 188 -0.02 35.77 24.64
N SER A 189 -0.44 36.50 25.68
CA SER A 189 0.44 37.39 26.44
C SER A 189 1.27 36.67 27.50
N ASN A 190 0.76 35.55 28.03
CA ASN A 190 1.35 34.83 29.16
C ASN A 190 1.87 33.42 28.81
N TYR A 191 1.55 32.89 27.63
CA TYR A 191 1.97 31.56 27.20
C TYR A 191 2.71 31.58 25.85
N PRO A 192 3.67 30.66 25.66
CA PRO A 192 4.32 30.48 24.35
C PRO A 192 3.31 30.14 23.26
N PRO A 193 3.62 30.42 21.98
CA PRO A 193 2.74 30.10 20.86
C PRO A 193 2.30 28.64 20.88
N VAL A 194 1.00 28.39 20.69
CA VAL A 194 0.44 27.04 20.62
C VAL A 194 1.11 26.26 19.50
N GLN A 195 1.88 25.23 19.86
CA GLN A 195 2.46 24.30 18.89
C GLN A 195 1.57 23.06 18.74
N ARG A 196 1.07 22.81 17.53
CA ARG A 196 0.23 21.62 17.27
C ARG A 196 1.12 20.43 16.92
N ARG A 197 1.04 19.37 17.73
CA ARG A 197 1.81 18.13 17.49
C ARG A 197 1.55 17.52 16.11
N SER A 198 0.34 17.61 15.59
CA SER A 198 -0.06 17.02 14.31
C SER A 198 0.30 17.81 13.07
N GLU A 199 0.87 19.01 13.17
CA GLU A 199 1.05 19.93 12.03
C GLU A 199 1.95 19.37 10.93
N ARG A 200 2.97 18.57 11.29
CA ARG A 200 3.84 17.92 10.31
C ARG A 200 3.25 16.64 9.72
N ALA A 201 2.53 15.86 10.52
CA ALA A 201 1.98 14.55 10.13
C ALA A 201 0.61 14.63 9.45
N CYS A 202 -0.11 15.73 9.61
CA CYS A 202 -1.48 15.88 9.12
C CYS A 202 -1.68 17.22 8.40
N ALA A 203 -2.52 17.22 7.37
CA ALA A 203 -2.93 18.41 6.65
C ALA A 203 -4.44 18.35 6.34
N PRO A 204 -5.08 19.45 5.91
CA PRO A 204 -6.44 19.39 5.40
C PRO A 204 -6.56 18.38 4.24
N GLY A 205 -7.56 17.52 4.28
CA GLY A 205 -7.75 16.47 3.27
C GLY A 205 -9.14 15.84 3.33
N TYR A 206 -9.38 14.89 2.44
CA TYR A 206 -10.58 14.08 2.42
C TYR A 206 -10.55 13.15 3.64
N LYS A 207 -11.59 13.23 4.48
CA LYS A 207 -11.69 12.46 5.73
C LYS A 207 -12.67 11.29 5.64
N GLY A 208 -13.29 11.08 4.48
CA GLY A 208 -14.41 10.16 4.32
C GLY A 208 -15.52 10.45 5.34
N ARG A 209 -15.97 9.39 6.03
CA ARG A 209 -16.98 9.47 7.10
C ARG A 209 -16.37 9.73 8.49
N LYS A 210 -15.03 9.84 8.61
CA LYS A 210 -14.33 9.98 9.89
C LYS A 210 -14.46 11.42 10.44
N ARG A 211 -14.67 11.55 11.75
CA ARG A 211 -14.81 12.85 12.44
C ARG A 211 -13.44 13.44 12.78
N GLY A 212 -12.97 14.39 11.97
CA GLY A 212 -11.71 15.12 12.21
C GLY A 212 -11.66 16.45 11.45
N GLU A 213 -10.59 17.20 11.66
CA GLU A 213 -10.33 18.48 10.99
C GLU A 213 -9.26 18.33 9.91
N VAL A 214 -8.19 17.59 10.24
CA VAL A 214 -7.07 17.25 9.35
C VAL A 214 -6.99 15.73 9.15
N SER A 215 -6.24 15.29 8.15
CA SER A 215 -6.03 13.88 7.85
C SER A 215 -4.57 13.55 7.57
N ARG A 216 -4.26 12.26 7.63
CA ARG A 216 -3.07 11.58 7.11
C ARG A 216 -3.55 10.43 6.24
N THR A 217 -2.92 10.22 5.09
CA THR A 217 -3.10 9.02 4.27
C THR A 217 -1.95 8.06 4.53
N ARG A 218 -2.24 6.76 4.54
CA ARG A 218 -1.27 5.67 4.53
C ARG A 218 -1.59 4.78 3.35
N THR A 219 -0.69 4.72 2.38
CA THR A 219 -0.78 3.75 1.28
C THR A 219 -0.13 2.45 1.71
N THR A 220 -0.83 1.32 1.56
CA THR A 220 -0.30 -0.02 1.83
C THR A 220 -0.30 -0.86 0.57
N ILE A 221 0.61 -1.83 0.51
CA ILE A 221 0.74 -2.79 -0.58
C ILE A 221 0.68 -4.19 0.01
N ALA A 222 -0.29 -4.99 -0.42
CA ALA A 222 -0.43 -6.38 0.01
C ALA A 222 -0.43 -7.34 -1.18
N VAL A 223 0.07 -8.55 -0.94
CA VAL A 223 -0.12 -9.70 -1.83
C VAL A 223 -1.44 -10.37 -1.43
N ALA A 224 -2.39 -10.45 -2.35
CA ALA A 224 -3.73 -10.94 -2.04
C ALA A 224 -3.75 -12.43 -1.63
N GLN A 225 -2.90 -13.25 -2.26
CA GLN A 225 -2.85 -14.70 -2.02
C GLN A 225 -2.10 -15.10 -0.75
N THR A 226 -1.15 -14.29 -0.27
CA THR A 226 -0.35 -14.61 0.91
C THR A 226 -0.67 -13.73 2.11
N SER A 227 -1.37 -12.61 1.89
CA SER A 227 -1.57 -11.53 2.87
C SER A 227 -0.28 -10.93 3.42
N GLU A 228 0.83 -11.07 2.69
CA GLU A 228 2.09 -10.41 3.02
C GLU A 228 2.02 -8.92 2.69
N TRP A 229 2.52 -8.09 3.61
CA TRP A 229 2.74 -6.68 3.34
C TRP A 229 4.03 -6.50 2.57
N LEU A 230 4.00 -5.73 1.48
CA LEU A 230 5.19 -5.34 0.74
C LEU A 230 5.67 -3.93 1.11
N GLY A 231 4.83 -3.14 1.76
CA GLY A 231 5.25 -1.87 2.33
C GLY A 231 4.10 -0.94 2.67
N THR A 232 4.48 0.16 3.32
CA THR A 232 3.58 1.24 3.72
C THR A 232 4.21 2.61 3.51
N TYR A 233 3.43 3.61 3.10
CA TYR A 233 3.89 4.97 2.78
C TYR A 233 2.93 5.99 3.36
N GLY A 234 3.43 6.91 4.18
CA GLY A 234 2.61 7.90 4.87
C GLY A 234 2.72 9.29 4.27
N GLY A 235 1.58 9.98 4.14
CA GLY A 235 1.53 11.36 3.67
C GLY A 235 0.52 12.21 4.44
N ALA A 236 0.87 13.47 4.71
CA ALA A 236 -0.06 14.41 5.30
C ALA A 236 -1.23 14.72 4.35
N GLY A 237 -2.43 14.93 4.89
CA GLY A 237 -3.61 15.30 4.11
C GLY A 237 -4.12 14.14 3.27
N ASN A 238 -4.01 14.27 1.95
CA ASN A 238 -4.38 13.23 0.97
C ASN A 238 -3.19 12.36 0.54
N GLY A 239 -1.96 12.68 0.97
CA GLY A 239 -0.74 12.01 0.52
C GLY A 239 -0.33 12.35 -0.92
N ASP A 240 0.73 11.69 -1.41
CA ASP A 240 1.18 11.75 -2.80
C ASP A 240 0.80 10.45 -3.51
N ALA A 241 -0.49 10.30 -3.81
CA ALA A 241 -1.02 9.06 -4.40
C ALA A 241 -0.29 8.64 -5.69
N LYS A 242 0.25 9.58 -6.47
CA LYS A 242 0.99 9.27 -7.70
C LYS A 242 2.39 8.75 -7.39
N GLY A 243 3.15 9.45 -6.53
CA GLY A 243 4.47 9.01 -6.11
C GLY A 243 4.45 7.70 -5.33
N GLU A 244 3.47 7.55 -4.44
CA GLU A 244 3.22 6.34 -3.66
C GLU A 244 2.85 5.15 -4.56
N LEU A 245 1.97 5.34 -5.56
CA LEU A 245 1.66 4.29 -6.55
C LEU A 245 2.88 3.90 -7.39
N ALA A 246 3.70 4.88 -7.81
CA ALA A 246 4.91 4.60 -8.57
C ALA A 246 5.92 3.79 -7.74
N GLN A 247 6.05 4.12 -6.45
CA GLN A 247 6.84 3.33 -5.51
C GLN A 247 6.23 1.93 -5.31
N ALA A 248 4.91 1.80 -5.25
CA ALA A 248 4.25 0.51 -5.15
C ALA A 248 4.55 -0.40 -6.35
N CYS A 249 4.46 0.13 -7.57
CA CYS A 249 4.83 -0.62 -8.77
C CYS A 249 6.30 -1.09 -8.75
N ARG A 250 7.23 -0.26 -8.25
CA ARG A 250 8.65 -0.65 -8.09
C ARG A 250 8.83 -1.82 -7.12
N VAL A 251 8.19 -1.74 -5.95
CA VAL A 251 8.26 -2.80 -4.94
C VAL A 251 7.64 -4.10 -5.45
N ILE A 252 6.48 -4.03 -6.10
CA ILE A 252 5.83 -5.19 -6.72
C ILE A 252 6.76 -5.84 -7.77
N GLY A 253 7.38 -5.02 -8.64
CA GLY A 253 8.34 -5.52 -9.62
C GLY A 253 9.55 -6.23 -8.99
N ARG A 254 10.11 -5.68 -7.91
CA ARG A 254 11.19 -6.33 -7.15
C ARG A 254 10.74 -7.64 -6.50
N TYR A 255 9.56 -7.65 -5.88
CA TYR A 255 8.98 -8.84 -5.27
C TYR A 255 8.78 -9.95 -6.31
N LEU A 256 8.17 -9.65 -7.46
CA LEU A 256 7.99 -10.62 -8.55
C LEU A 256 9.32 -11.20 -9.01
N LYS A 257 10.33 -10.34 -9.23
CA LYS A 257 11.68 -10.79 -9.61
C LYS A 257 12.30 -11.72 -8.58
N GLN A 258 12.16 -11.41 -7.28
CA GLN A 258 12.64 -12.27 -6.18
C GLN A 258 11.90 -13.62 -6.12
N GLN A 259 10.66 -13.67 -6.59
CA GLN A 259 9.87 -14.90 -6.73
C GLN A 259 10.14 -15.65 -8.05
N GLY A 260 11.07 -15.17 -8.88
CA GLY A 260 11.37 -15.78 -10.18
C GLY A 260 10.33 -15.47 -11.28
N LEU A 261 9.48 -14.47 -11.07
CA LEU A 261 8.41 -14.07 -11.99
C LEU A 261 8.77 -12.79 -12.75
N ASN A 262 8.33 -12.72 -14.01
CA ASN A 262 8.35 -11.47 -14.79
C ASN A 262 7.25 -10.50 -14.30
N ILE A 263 7.44 -9.19 -14.49
CA ILE A 263 6.48 -8.14 -14.18
C ILE A 263 5.10 -8.37 -14.81
N ALA A 264 5.02 -9.04 -15.97
CA ALA A 264 3.77 -9.44 -16.61
C ALA A 264 2.92 -10.44 -15.81
N HIS A 265 3.46 -11.09 -14.77
CA HIS A 265 2.70 -11.94 -13.85
C HIS A 265 2.03 -11.11 -12.73
N GLY A 266 2.36 -9.83 -12.58
CA GLY A 266 1.71 -8.98 -11.58
C GLY A 266 0.37 -8.44 -12.07
N LEU A 267 -0.68 -8.58 -11.25
CA LEU A 267 -2.00 -8.02 -11.48
C LEU A 267 -2.38 -7.10 -10.30
N VAL A 268 -2.33 -5.79 -10.52
CA VAL A 268 -2.62 -4.79 -9.49
C VAL A 268 -4.11 -4.46 -9.46
N ARG A 269 -4.77 -4.68 -8.32
CA ARG A 269 -6.15 -4.25 -8.09
C ARG A 269 -6.14 -2.89 -7.41
N LEU A 270 -6.82 -1.93 -8.02
CA LEU A 270 -6.89 -0.56 -7.53
C LEU A 270 -8.33 -0.07 -7.42
N ASP A 271 -8.60 0.72 -6.39
CA ASP A 271 -9.91 1.31 -6.18
C ASP A 271 -10.15 2.54 -7.11
N GLY A 272 -11.24 3.26 -6.85
CA GLY A 272 -11.52 4.48 -7.60
C GLY A 272 -10.53 5.60 -7.38
N LEU A 273 -9.82 5.70 -6.24
CA LEU A 273 -8.82 6.75 -5.99
C LEU A 273 -7.83 6.84 -7.17
N TYR A 274 -7.39 5.68 -7.67
CA TYR A 274 -6.42 5.53 -8.75
C TYR A 274 -7.02 5.55 -10.16
N GLY A 275 -8.34 5.68 -10.29
CA GLY A 275 -9.08 5.56 -11.55
C GLY A 275 -8.95 6.73 -12.54
N THR A 276 -7.94 7.59 -12.41
CA THR A 276 -7.70 8.71 -13.35
C THR A 276 -6.58 8.35 -14.32
N ALA A 277 -6.63 8.86 -15.55
CA ALA A 277 -5.61 8.57 -16.58
C ALA A 277 -4.17 8.75 -16.08
N SER A 278 -3.92 9.80 -15.28
CA SER A 278 -2.61 10.10 -14.71
C SER A 278 -2.06 9.03 -13.77
N LEU A 279 -2.93 8.37 -13.00
CA LEU A 279 -2.56 7.33 -12.05
C LEU A 279 -2.52 5.97 -12.75
N VAL A 280 -3.47 5.69 -13.63
CA VAL A 280 -3.47 4.49 -14.47
C VAL A 280 -2.19 4.40 -15.31
N SER A 281 -1.71 5.54 -15.85
CA SER A 281 -0.48 5.59 -16.64
C SER A 281 0.76 5.12 -15.88
N VAL A 282 0.79 5.25 -14.55
CA VAL A 282 1.91 4.79 -13.71
C VAL A 282 2.03 3.26 -13.77
N VAL A 283 0.90 2.56 -13.64
CA VAL A 283 0.87 1.09 -13.69
C VAL A 283 1.16 0.59 -15.11
N GLN A 284 0.61 1.27 -16.12
CA GLN A 284 0.88 0.97 -17.52
C GLN A 284 2.37 1.10 -17.87
N GLN A 285 3.02 2.18 -17.42
CA GLN A 285 4.45 2.39 -17.63
C GLN A 285 5.33 1.39 -16.88
N ALA A 286 4.86 0.87 -15.74
CA ALA A 286 5.54 -0.21 -15.03
C ALA A 286 5.42 -1.57 -15.73
N GLY A 287 4.56 -1.71 -16.75
CA GLY A 287 4.32 -2.98 -17.44
C GLY A 287 3.50 -4.00 -16.65
N LEU A 288 2.93 -3.61 -15.50
CA LEU A 288 2.09 -4.45 -14.66
C LEU A 288 0.68 -4.60 -15.25
N GLY A 289 0.06 -5.74 -14.98
CA GLY A 289 -1.36 -5.92 -15.22
C GLY A 289 -2.19 -5.13 -14.20
N TYR A 290 -3.41 -4.77 -14.55
CA TYR A 290 -4.29 -4.05 -13.63
C TYR A 290 -5.75 -4.39 -13.78
N ILE A 291 -6.51 -4.24 -12.69
CA ILE A 291 -7.97 -4.21 -12.64
C ILE A 291 -8.36 -3.05 -11.73
N LEU A 292 -9.15 -2.09 -12.25
CA LEU A 292 -9.51 -0.93 -11.45
C LEU A 292 -10.83 -0.29 -11.87
N ARG A 293 -11.43 0.48 -10.96
CA ARG A 293 -12.59 1.32 -11.28
C ARG A 293 -12.14 2.66 -11.82
N CYS A 294 -12.59 2.99 -13.03
CA CYS A 294 -12.32 4.26 -13.68
C CYS A 294 -13.17 5.40 -13.10
N ARG A 295 -12.55 6.56 -12.94
CA ARG A 295 -13.22 7.83 -12.63
C ARG A 295 -13.21 8.81 -13.81
N ASP A 296 -12.52 8.50 -14.90
CA ASP A 296 -12.49 9.31 -16.11
C ASP A 296 -13.71 9.06 -17.01
N TYR A 297 -14.88 9.52 -16.57
CA TYR A 297 -16.14 9.36 -17.32
C TYR A 297 -16.23 10.17 -18.61
N HIS A 298 -15.23 10.98 -18.95
CA HIS A 298 -15.18 11.61 -20.25
C HIS A 298 -14.94 10.60 -21.38
N LEU A 299 -14.42 9.41 -21.06
CA LEU A 299 -14.36 8.27 -21.98
C LEU A 299 -15.74 7.98 -22.61
N LEU A 300 -16.84 8.17 -21.87
CA LEU A 300 -18.21 7.98 -22.39
C LEU A 300 -18.57 8.96 -23.53
N LYS A 301 -17.79 10.03 -23.72
CA LYS A 301 -18.01 11.01 -24.79
C LYS A 301 -17.10 10.80 -26.01
N GLU A 302 -16.12 9.90 -25.91
CA GLU A 302 -15.25 9.59 -27.05
C GLU A 302 -16.09 8.89 -28.12
N PRO A 303 -16.09 9.34 -29.38
CA PRO A 303 -17.00 8.84 -30.41
C PRO A 303 -16.96 7.31 -30.56
N GLY A 304 -15.77 6.71 -30.56
CA GLY A 304 -15.60 5.26 -30.66
C GLY A 304 -16.16 4.49 -29.46
N ILE A 305 -16.08 5.05 -28.25
CA ILE A 305 -16.63 4.43 -27.03
C ILE A 305 -18.16 4.59 -27.02
N ALA A 306 -18.67 5.78 -27.36
CA ALA A 306 -20.09 6.06 -27.44
C ALA A 306 -20.79 5.15 -28.46
N GLN A 307 -20.17 4.92 -29.62
CA GLN A 307 -20.66 3.97 -30.62
C GLN A 307 -20.69 2.55 -30.07
N ARG A 308 -19.59 2.07 -29.46
CA ARG A 308 -19.54 0.72 -28.87
C ARG A 308 -20.56 0.51 -27.76
N LEU A 309 -20.84 1.53 -26.94
CA LEU A 309 -21.88 1.47 -25.90
C LEU A 309 -23.30 1.25 -26.46
N GLU A 310 -23.56 1.70 -27.68
CA GLU A 310 -24.86 1.54 -28.34
C GLU A 310 -24.96 0.22 -29.12
N THR A 311 -23.83 -0.32 -29.61
CA THR A 311 -23.81 -1.52 -30.46
C THR A 311 -23.36 -2.81 -29.78
N ALA A 312 -22.61 -2.74 -28.68
CA ALA A 312 -22.08 -3.92 -28.01
C ALA A 312 -23.18 -4.72 -27.31
N ALA A 313 -22.98 -6.04 -27.22
CA ALA A 313 -23.85 -6.91 -26.45
C ALA A 313 -23.88 -6.47 -24.99
N ALA A 314 -25.07 -6.52 -24.40
CA ALA A 314 -25.29 -6.22 -23.00
C ALA A 314 -25.86 -7.46 -22.32
N TRP A 315 -25.18 -7.93 -21.27
CA TRP A 315 -25.62 -9.06 -20.48
C TRP A 315 -26.30 -8.56 -19.22
N GLU A 316 -27.40 -9.19 -18.84
CA GLU A 316 -28.01 -8.91 -17.54
C GLU A 316 -27.08 -9.39 -16.44
N TRP A 317 -26.84 -8.51 -15.48
CA TRP A 317 -25.98 -8.77 -14.35
C TRP A 317 -26.65 -8.24 -13.09
N GLN A 318 -26.88 -9.14 -12.15
CA GLN A 318 -27.44 -8.81 -10.85
C GLN A 318 -26.33 -8.89 -9.80
N GLU A 319 -26.20 -7.82 -9.01
CA GLU A 319 -25.30 -7.83 -7.87
C GLU A 319 -25.92 -8.66 -6.74
N ILE A 320 -25.18 -9.63 -6.18
CA ILE A 320 -25.66 -10.54 -5.12
C ILE A 320 -26.22 -9.76 -3.91
N SER A 321 -25.67 -8.58 -3.63
CA SER A 321 -26.05 -7.76 -2.48
C SER A 321 -27.06 -6.65 -2.80
N SER A 322 -27.50 -6.47 -4.05
CA SER A 322 -28.46 -5.43 -4.39
C SER A 322 -29.60 -5.92 -5.28
N ASN A 323 -30.81 -5.44 -5.01
CA ASN A 323 -31.98 -5.67 -5.88
C ASN A 323 -31.92 -4.82 -7.17
N SER A 324 -30.73 -4.36 -7.57
CA SER A 324 -30.57 -3.52 -8.77
C SER A 324 -30.13 -4.37 -9.96
N PHE A 325 -31.03 -4.49 -10.94
CA PHE A 325 -30.71 -5.07 -12.24
C PHE A 325 -29.79 -4.13 -12.99
N SER A 326 -28.56 -4.59 -13.23
CA SER A 326 -27.56 -3.88 -14.00
C SER A 326 -27.26 -4.64 -15.28
N GLN A 327 -26.65 -3.97 -16.25
CA GLN A 327 -26.20 -4.60 -17.48
C GLN A 327 -24.71 -4.41 -17.62
N LEU A 328 -24.02 -5.50 -17.93
CA LEU A 328 -22.60 -5.53 -18.19
C LEU A 328 -22.38 -5.39 -19.70
N ILE A 329 -21.44 -4.53 -20.10
CA ILE A 329 -21.10 -4.28 -21.50
C ILE A 329 -19.59 -4.27 -21.62
N ASP A 330 -19.05 -5.15 -22.45
CA ASP A 330 -17.63 -5.17 -22.79
C ASP A 330 -17.38 -4.33 -24.02
N LEU A 331 -16.57 -3.28 -23.88
CA LEU A 331 -16.25 -2.35 -24.96
C LEU A 331 -14.93 -2.72 -25.65
N GLY A 332 -14.29 -3.82 -25.23
CA GLY A 332 -13.01 -4.29 -25.76
C GLY A 332 -11.86 -3.32 -25.50
N TYR A 333 -10.74 -3.53 -26.20
CA TYR A 333 -9.57 -2.67 -26.09
C TYR A 333 -9.81 -1.31 -26.77
N VAL A 334 -9.39 -0.24 -26.08
CA VAL A 334 -9.49 1.15 -26.53
C VAL A 334 -8.15 1.85 -26.34
N GLU A 335 -7.80 2.69 -27.30
CA GLU A 335 -6.70 3.65 -27.21
C GLU A 335 -7.22 5.05 -26.89
N ALA A 336 -6.76 5.61 -25.77
CA ALA A 336 -7.14 6.94 -25.31
C ALA A 336 -5.92 7.79 -24.96
N MET A 337 -4.84 7.69 -25.75
CA MET A 337 -3.55 8.36 -25.50
C MET A 337 -3.68 9.88 -25.31
N LYS A 338 -4.58 10.51 -26.08
CA LYS A 338 -4.91 11.95 -25.97
C LYS A 338 -5.47 12.35 -24.60
N ARG A 339 -5.93 11.39 -23.79
CA ARG A 339 -6.43 11.60 -22.43
C ARG A 339 -5.37 11.37 -21.34
N GLY A 340 -4.15 10.97 -21.72
CA GLY A 340 -3.05 10.73 -20.79
C GLY A 340 -2.83 9.27 -20.40
N TYR A 341 -3.54 8.31 -21.02
CA TYR A 341 -3.19 6.89 -20.91
C TYR A 341 -1.90 6.61 -21.68
N ALA A 342 -1.06 5.70 -21.16
CA ALA A 342 0.23 5.36 -21.74
C ALA A 342 0.18 4.16 -22.70
N THR A 343 -0.78 3.27 -22.51
CA THR A 343 -1.01 2.08 -23.36
C THR A 343 -2.51 1.90 -23.61
N PRO A 344 -2.90 1.06 -24.58
CA PRO A 344 -4.29 0.63 -24.72
C PRO A 344 -4.81 -0.04 -23.45
N MET A 345 -6.13 -0.11 -23.31
CA MET A 345 -6.79 -0.73 -22.16
C MET A 345 -8.14 -1.29 -22.56
N ARG A 346 -8.57 -2.40 -21.94
CA ARG A 346 -9.92 -2.90 -22.11
C ARG A 346 -10.86 -2.20 -21.13
N ILE A 347 -12.04 -1.83 -21.62
CA ILE A 347 -13.05 -1.12 -20.84
C ILE A 347 -14.29 -2.01 -20.71
N VAL A 348 -14.69 -2.26 -19.46
CA VAL A 348 -15.97 -2.90 -19.14
C VAL A 348 -16.86 -1.86 -18.46
N ALA A 349 -18.08 -1.71 -18.96
CA ALA A 349 -19.08 -0.79 -18.44
C ALA A 349 -20.20 -1.55 -17.73
N VAL A 350 -20.50 -1.15 -16.50
CA VAL A 350 -21.73 -1.55 -15.80
C VAL A 350 -22.71 -0.39 -15.94
N ARG A 351 -23.87 -0.64 -16.57
CA ARG A 351 -24.96 0.34 -16.67
C ARG A 351 -26.15 -0.09 -15.84
N THR A 352 -26.64 0.79 -14.99
CA THR A 352 -27.82 0.55 -14.14
C THR A 352 -28.89 1.59 -14.48
N PRO A 353 -30.17 1.23 -14.62
CA PRO A 353 -31.24 2.21 -14.76
C PRO A 353 -31.22 3.23 -13.61
N GLU A 354 -31.31 4.53 -13.90
CA GLU A 354 -31.17 5.59 -12.88
C GLU A 354 -32.11 5.40 -11.69
N LYS A 355 -33.35 4.96 -11.96
CA LYS A 355 -34.37 4.73 -10.92
C LYS A 355 -34.04 3.57 -9.97
N LEU A 356 -33.21 2.63 -10.42
CA LEU A 356 -32.80 1.44 -9.66
C LEU A 356 -31.42 1.61 -9.02
N HIS A 357 -30.68 2.66 -9.39
CA HIS A 357 -29.33 2.88 -8.93
C HIS A 357 -29.32 3.55 -7.56
N GLN A 358 -29.13 2.75 -6.52
CA GLN A 358 -29.10 3.21 -5.12
C GLN A 358 -27.73 3.75 -4.68
N ALA A 359 -26.67 3.52 -5.47
CA ALA A 359 -25.32 3.92 -5.11
C ALA A 359 -25.02 5.41 -5.40
N ARG A 360 -24.01 5.97 -4.71
CA ARG A 360 -23.50 7.34 -4.92
C ARG A 360 -22.41 7.44 -6.00
N ILE A 361 -22.03 6.32 -6.57
CA ILE A 361 -20.90 6.16 -7.49
C ILE A 361 -21.45 6.05 -8.92
N GLY A 362 -20.65 6.41 -9.94
CA GLY A 362 -21.08 6.32 -11.33
C GLY A 362 -21.39 7.68 -11.96
N LYS A 363 -21.52 7.68 -13.29
CA LYS A 363 -21.88 8.86 -14.07
C LYS A 363 -23.25 8.65 -14.70
N ARG A 364 -24.18 9.55 -14.36
CA ARG A 364 -25.47 9.62 -15.04
C ARG A 364 -25.29 10.10 -16.49
N LEU A 365 -25.81 9.31 -17.43
CA LEU A 365 -25.91 9.63 -18.84
C LEU A 365 -27.24 9.10 -19.39
N LYS A 366 -28.07 10.00 -19.92
CA LYS A 366 -29.47 9.69 -20.32
C LYS A 366 -30.22 9.05 -19.13
N LYS A 367 -30.84 7.89 -19.31
CA LYS A 367 -31.63 7.15 -18.32
C LYS A 367 -30.85 6.14 -17.47
N TYR A 368 -29.51 6.14 -17.58
CA TYR A 368 -28.64 5.16 -16.93
C TYR A 368 -27.55 5.84 -16.10
N VAL A 369 -27.07 5.13 -15.09
CA VAL A 369 -25.83 5.42 -14.38
C VAL A 369 -24.79 4.42 -14.85
N TYR A 370 -23.61 4.91 -15.23
CA TYR A 370 -22.49 4.12 -15.72
C TYR A 370 -21.38 4.06 -14.69
N GLU A 371 -20.92 2.86 -14.37
CA GLU A 371 -19.62 2.61 -13.78
C GLU A 371 -18.70 2.02 -14.84
N LEU A 372 -17.45 2.50 -14.88
CA LEU A 372 -16.45 2.08 -15.84
C LEU A 372 -15.34 1.35 -15.09
N PHE A 373 -14.89 0.23 -15.64
CA PHE A 373 -13.79 -0.55 -15.12
C PHE A 373 -12.75 -0.76 -16.23
N LEU A 374 -11.48 -0.66 -15.86
CA LEU A 374 -10.35 -0.81 -16.79
C LEU A 374 -9.55 -2.05 -16.43
N THR A 375 -9.09 -2.76 -17.46
CA THR A 375 -8.16 -3.87 -17.30
C THR A 375 -7.13 -3.92 -18.42
N SER A 376 -5.97 -4.49 -18.13
CA SER A 376 -4.99 -4.90 -19.14
C SER A 376 -5.35 -6.24 -19.79
N GLN A 377 -6.20 -7.04 -19.15
CA GLN A 377 -6.48 -8.43 -19.51
C GLN A 377 -7.44 -8.54 -20.70
N SER A 378 -7.13 -9.45 -21.62
CA SER A 378 -7.94 -9.76 -22.79
C SER A 378 -9.22 -10.50 -22.41
N VAL A 379 -10.18 -10.56 -23.33
CA VAL A 379 -11.42 -11.32 -23.13
C VAL A 379 -11.18 -12.83 -23.07
N GLY A 380 -10.10 -13.32 -23.69
CA GLY A 380 -9.71 -14.73 -23.60
C GLY A 380 -9.15 -15.11 -22.23
N SER A 381 -8.42 -14.18 -21.58
CA SER A 381 -7.87 -14.37 -20.23
C SER A 381 -8.96 -14.25 -19.15
N LEU A 382 -9.68 -13.12 -19.14
CA LEU A 382 -10.76 -12.84 -18.20
C LEU A 382 -12.01 -12.39 -18.96
N SER A 383 -13.15 -13.06 -18.75
CA SER A 383 -14.43 -12.52 -19.22
C SER A 383 -14.76 -11.21 -18.51
N ALA A 384 -15.73 -10.45 -19.03
CA ALA A 384 -16.18 -9.23 -18.36
C ALA A 384 -16.71 -9.54 -16.95
N LEU A 385 -17.37 -10.69 -16.77
CA LEU A 385 -17.88 -11.12 -15.47
C LEU A 385 -16.74 -11.49 -14.51
N ASP A 386 -15.74 -12.24 -14.96
CA ASP A 386 -14.57 -12.60 -14.17
C ASP A 386 -13.84 -11.35 -13.67
N MET A 387 -13.65 -10.37 -14.57
CA MET A 387 -13.01 -9.11 -14.23
C MET A 387 -13.75 -8.34 -13.13
N ILE A 388 -15.08 -8.21 -13.24
CA ILE A 388 -15.89 -7.56 -12.20
C ILE A 388 -15.88 -8.36 -10.91
N SER A 389 -15.97 -9.70 -10.98
CA SER A 389 -15.89 -10.59 -9.83
C SER A 389 -14.54 -10.41 -9.09
N LEU A 390 -13.42 -10.45 -9.81
CA LEU A 390 -12.08 -10.24 -9.25
C LEU A 390 -11.88 -8.85 -8.64
N TYR A 391 -12.42 -7.80 -9.29
CA TYR A 391 -12.42 -6.45 -8.72
C TYR A 391 -13.20 -6.40 -7.40
N ARG A 392 -14.39 -7.03 -7.36
CA ARG A 392 -15.23 -7.09 -6.14
C ARG A 392 -14.62 -7.99 -5.07
N GLY A 393 -13.81 -8.98 -5.46
CA GLY A 393 -12.97 -9.80 -4.59
C GLY A 393 -11.97 -9.00 -3.75
N ARG A 394 -11.74 -7.71 -4.07
CA ARG A 394 -11.02 -6.77 -3.20
C ARG A 394 -11.65 -6.60 -1.81
N GLY A 395 -12.90 -7.05 -1.59
CA GLY A 395 -13.45 -7.18 -0.23
C GLY A 395 -12.57 -8.02 0.72
N GLY A 396 -11.81 -8.99 0.20
CA GLY A 396 -10.82 -9.72 0.99
C GLY A 396 -9.68 -8.84 1.52
N PHE A 397 -9.28 -7.80 0.78
CA PHE A 397 -8.28 -6.85 1.23
C PHE A 397 -8.80 -5.94 2.36
N GLU A 398 -10.07 -5.51 2.29
CA GLU A 398 -10.72 -4.79 3.39
C GLU A 398 -10.78 -5.65 4.66
N GLN A 399 -11.01 -6.96 4.51
CA GLN A 399 -10.93 -7.91 5.61
C GLN A 399 -9.50 -8.01 6.17
N GLN A 400 -8.47 -8.02 5.32
CA GLN A 400 -7.07 -8.01 5.76
C GLN A 400 -6.73 -6.73 6.56
N LEU A 401 -7.15 -5.56 6.11
CA LEU A 401 -6.99 -4.30 6.87
C LEU A 401 -7.72 -4.36 8.22
N SER A 402 -8.94 -4.91 8.24
CA SER A 402 -9.68 -5.11 9.49
C SER A 402 -8.97 -6.07 10.46
N GLN A 403 -8.32 -7.11 9.93
CA GLN A 403 -7.49 -8.01 10.73
C GLN A 403 -6.24 -7.31 11.27
N GLU A 404 -5.56 -6.49 10.46
CA GLU A 404 -4.43 -5.65 10.90
C GLU A 404 -4.84 -4.74 12.07
N ASP A 405 -5.99 -4.06 11.93
CA ASP A 405 -6.55 -3.20 12.98
C ASP A 405 -6.90 -3.97 14.26
N GLN A 406 -7.44 -5.19 14.15
CA GLN A 406 -7.82 -6.00 15.31
C GLN A 406 -6.62 -6.63 16.02
N GLU A 407 -5.67 -7.15 15.25
CA GLU A 407 -4.55 -7.91 15.80
C GLU A 407 -3.46 -6.99 16.34
N GLN A 408 -3.18 -5.85 15.67
CA GLN A 408 -2.02 -5.04 16.00
C GLN A 408 -2.18 -3.51 15.83
N ASP A 409 -3.23 -2.99 15.19
CA ASP A 409 -3.58 -1.56 15.07
C ASP A 409 -2.37 -0.63 14.81
N TYR A 410 -1.72 -0.77 13.66
CA TYR A 410 -0.54 0.04 13.30
C TYR A 410 -0.85 1.48 12.91
N ASP A 411 -2.13 1.80 12.68
CA ASP A 411 -2.57 3.16 12.39
C ASP A 411 -2.71 4.02 13.65
N ARG A 412 -2.60 3.43 14.85
CA ARG A 412 -2.49 4.19 16.10
C ARG A 412 -1.25 5.08 16.11
N TRP A 413 -1.40 6.24 16.73
CA TRP A 413 -0.33 7.23 16.84
C TRP A 413 0.76 6.77 17.81
N CYS A 414 1.91 6.38 17.27
CA CYS A 414 3.14 6.13 18.02
C CYS A 414 4.05 7.38 18.00
N SER A 415 4.09 8.09 16.87
CA SER A 415 4.81 9.35 16.71
C SER A 415 3.96 10.40 16.01
N TRP A 416 4.16 11.67 16.37
CA TRP A 416 3.59 12.80 15.65
C TRP A 416 4.52 13.36 14.58
N GLN A 417 5.72 12.80 14.43
CA GLN A 417 6.57 13.04 13.27
C GLN A 417 6.23 12.03 12.16
N PRO A 418 6.05 12.46 10.90
CA PRO A 418 5.70 11.58 9.78
C PRO A 418 6.64 10.37 9.67
N GLU A 419 7.94 10.63 9.70
CA GLU A 419 9.00 9.64 9.51
C GLU A 419 9.05 8.66 10.69
N GLY A 420 8.91 9.15 11.92
CA GLY A 420 8.82 8.29 13.10
C GLY A 420 7.57 7.40 13.10
N GLN A 421 6.43 7.91 12.61
CA GLN A 421 5.21 7.11 12.49
C GLN A 421 5.36 6.05 11.41
N GLU A 422 5.97 6.38 10.29
CA GLU A 422 6.23 5.42 9.20
C GLU A 422 7.23 4.34 9.62
N PHE A 423 8.29 4.71 10.34
CA PHE A 423 9.25 3.77 10.93
C PHE A 423 8.56 2.73 11.82
N TRP A 424 7.65 3.18 12.69
CA TRP A 424 6.80 2.31 13.50
C TRP A 424 5.92 1.38 12.64
N GLN A 425 5.29 1.91 11.60
CA GLN A 425 4.40 1.13 10.73
C GLN A 425 5.14 0.06 9.93
N ILE A 426 6.39 0.31 9.51
CA ILE A 426 7.24 -0.70 8.86
C ILE A 426 7.52 -1.85 9.82
N LEU A 427 7.94 -1.58 11.05
CA LEU A 427 8.19 -2.63 12.06
C LEU A 427 6.92 -3.42 12.40
N GLY A 428 5.77 -2.75 12.42
CA GLY A 428 4.48 -3.41 12.50
C GLY A 428 4.30 -4.43 11.38
N GLN A 429 4.31 -3.99 10.12
CA GLN A 429 4.19 -4.88 8.96
C GLN A 429 5.23 -6.01 8.95
N TRP A 430 6.43 -5.75 9.47
CA TRP A 430 7.46 -6.77 9.66
C TRP A 430 7.06 -7.86 10.64
N SER A 431 6.53 -7.48 11.81
CA SER A 431 6.05 -8.45 12.80
C SER A 431 4.86 -9.27 12.27
N TRP A 432 3.98 -8.65 11.47
CA TRP A 432 2.88 -9.34 10.79
C TRP A 432 3.40 -10.41 9.82
N ASN A 433 4.34 -10.03 8.94
CA ASN A 433 4.93 -10.95 7.98
C ASN A 433 5.69 -12.08 8.70
N TRP A 434 6.43 -11.77 9.76
CA TRP A 434 7.14 -12.78 10.54
C TRP A 434 6.20 -13.80 11.18
N ARG A 435 5.09 -13.35 11.79
CA ARG A 435 4.02 -14.24 12.32
C ARG A 435 3.50 -15.18 11.23
N LEU A 436 3.28 -14.64 10.04
CA LEU A 436 2.81 -15.42 8.90
C LEU A 436 3.84 -16.48 8.49
N TRP A 437 5.12 -16.11 8.38
CA TRP A 437 6.18 -17.03 7.99
C TRP A 437 6.37 -18.15 9.02
N MET A 438 6.32 -17.83 10.31
CA MET A 438 6.40 -18.82 11.38
C MET A 438 5.20 -19.79 11.35
N GLY A 439 3.99 -19.28 11.14
CA GLY A 439 2.82 -20.12 10.93
C GLY A 439 2.96 -21.00 9.68
N TRP A 440 3.44 -20.43 8.58
CA TRP A 440 3.67 -21.15 7.32
C TRP A 440 4.66 -22.30 7.48
N GLN A 441 5.75 -22.12 8.26
CA GLN A 441 6.71 -23.20 8.53
C GLN A 441 6.10 -24.40 9.27
N GLN A 442 4.97 -24.22 9.96
CA GLN A 442 4.27 -25.29 10.66
C GLN A 442 3.18 -25.95 9.81
N ALA A 443 2.61 -25.23 8.85
CA ALA A 443 1.53 -25.70 8.00
C ALA A 443 1.63 -25.11 6.59
N GLN A 444 2.35 -25.80 5.70
CA GLN A 444 2.58 -25.41 4.31
C GLN A 444 1.46 -25.86 3.37
N THR A 445 0.20 -25.56 3.72
CA THR A 445 -0.96 -25.96 2.91
C THR A 445 -1.43 -24.83 2.02
N VAL A 446 -1.41 -25.06 0.71
CA VAL A 446 -2.05 -24.19 -0.28
C VAL A 446 -3.50 -24.63 -0.47
N ARG A 447 -4.43 -23.68 -0.39
CA ARG A 447 -5.84 -23.90 -0.68
C ARG A 447 -6.08 -23.53 -2.15
N GLN A 448 -6.90 -24.31 -2.83
CA GLN A 448 -7.34 -24.01 -4.18
C GLN A 448 -8.86 -23.78 -4.16
N THR A 449 -9.28 -22.63 -4.67
CA THR A 449 -10.68 -22.25 -4.83
C THR A 449 -10.97 -22.08 -6.31
N ILE A 450 -12.05 -22.68 -6.80
CA ILE A 450 -12.59 -22.31 -8.12
C ILE A 450 -13.23 -20.94 -7.95
N TRP A 451 -12.59 -19.90 -8.49
CA TRP A 451 -13.07 -18.53 -8.39
C TRP A 451 -14.23 -18.27 -9.34
N ALA A 452 -14.14 -18.82 -10.56
CA ALA A 452 -15.18 -18.81 -11.55
C ALA A 452 -15.18 -20.15 -12.27
N GLU A 453 -16.36 -20.75 -12.39
CA GLU A 453 -16.54 -22.02 -13.07
C GLU A 453 -16.25 -21.89 -14.57
N GLY A 454 -15.93 -23.04 -15.17
CA GLY A 454 -16.04 -23.19 -16.61
C GLY A 454 -17.51 -23.20 -17.02
N GLU A 455 -17.88 -22.52 -18.09
CA GLU A 455 -19.17 -22.74 -18.72
C GLU A 455 -19.08 -24.07 -19.48
N PRO A 456 -19.96 -25.06 -19.21
CA PRO A 456 -19.97 -26.30 -19.97
C PRO A 456 -20.20 -25.98 -21.45
N ASP A 457 -19.58 -26.76 -22.33
CA ASP A 457 -19.94 -26.83 -23.75
C ASP A 457 -21.30 -27.53 -23.86
N ASP A 458 -22.33 -26.90 -23.28
CA ASP A 458 -23.71 -27.24 -23.55
C ASP A 458 -23.89 -26.88 -25.01
N GLY A 459 -23.83 -27.87 -25.91
CA GLY A 459 -23.99 -27.75 -27.37
C GLY A 459 -25.29 -27.09 -27.86
N LEU A 460 -25.95 -26.29 -27.02
CA LEU A 460 -26.66 -25.09 -27.40
C LEU A 460 -25.68 -24.17 -28.16
N GLU A 461 -25.58 -24.42 -29.47
CA GLU A 461 -25.63 -23.33 -30.42
C GLU A 461 -26.66 -22.32 -29.91
N LEU A 462 -26.20 -21.26 -29.24
CA LEU A 462 -26.93 -20.02 -29.13
C LEU A 462 -27.40 -19.77 -30.55
N SER A 463 -28.70 -19.96 -30.78
CA SER A 463 -29.36 -19.88 -32.08
C SER A 463 -29.42 -18.41 -32.50
N LEU A 464 -28.26 -17.76 -32.54
CA LEU A 464 -27.99 -16.57 -33.32
C LEU A 464 -27.83 -17.10 -34.74
N GLY A 465 -28.95 -17.15 -35.45
CA GLY A 465 -29.03 -17.74 -36.78
C GLY A 465 -27.85 -17.39 -37.69
N GLY A 466 -27.35 -18.42 -38.35
CA GLY A 466 -26.47 -18.37 -39.52
C GLY A 466 -25.04 -17.94 -39.20
N ASP A 467 -24.09 -18.88 -39.33
CA ASP A 467 -22.77 -18.75 -39.97
C ASP A 467 -22.09 -17.36 -39.87
N ARG A 468 -22.19 -16.70 -38.71
CA ARG A 468 -21.57 -15.41 -38.48
C ARG A 468 -20.13 -15.69 -38.09
N PRO A 469 -19.14 -15.24 -38.88
CA PRO A 469 -17.74 -15.38 -38.49
C PRO A 469 -17.55 -14.74 -37.11
N VAL A 470 -16.97 -15.51 -36.19
CA VAL A 470 -16.54 -15.00 -34.87
C VAL A 470 -15.76 -13.71 -35.14
N PRO A 471 -16.20 -12.54 -34.62
CA PRO A 471 -15.53 -11.28 -34.92
C PRO A 471 -14.05 -11.41 -34.56
N GLN A 472 -13.18 -11.22 -35.55
CA GLN A 472 -11.75 -11.29 -35.29
C GLN A 472 -11.38 -10.29 -34.18
N PRO A 473 -10.44 -10.66 -33.29
CA PRO A 473 -9.83 -9.76 -32.34
C PRO A 473 -9.43 -8.42 -32.97
N VAL A 474 -10.24 -7.37 -32.80
CA VAL A 474 -9.86 -6.02 -33.27
C VAL A 474 -8.88 -5.45 -32.27
N LEU A 475 -7.59 -5.66 -32.52
CA LEU A 475 -6.54 -5.05 -31.73
C LEU A 475 -6.43 -3.55 -32.05
N PRO A 476 -6.19 -2.72 -31.02
CA PRO A 476 -5.84 -1.32 -31.22
C PRO A 476 -4.58 -1.17 -32.08
N PRO A 477 -4.42 -0.06 -32.83
CA PRO A 477 -3.27 0.17 -33.71
C PRO A 477 -1.91 -0.12 -33.07
N SER A 478 -1.69 0.29 -31.82
CA SER A 478 -0.41 0.06 -31.13
C SER A 478 -0.15 -1.39 -30.71
N LEU A 479 -1.12 -2.29 -30.87
CA LEU A 479 -1.00 -3.72 -30.64
C LEU A 479 -1.05 -4.53 -31.95
N GLN A 480 -1.27 -3.91 -33.11
CA GLN A 480 -1.39 -4.61 -34.40
C GLN A 480 -0.12 -5.34 -34.82
N PHE A 481 1.07 -4.87 -34.41
CA PHE A 481 2.34 -5.55 -34.67
C PHE A 481 2.39 -7.01 -34.16
N MET A 482 1.48 -7.40 -33.25
CA MET A 482 1.40 -8.77 -32.76
C MET A 482 0.74 -9.72 -33.75
N GLN A 483 -0.12 -9.22 -34.64
CA GLN A 483 -0.82 -10.04 -35.64
C GLN A 483 0.17 -10.62 -36.66
N GLU A 484 1.18 -9.84 -37.05
CA GLU A 484 2.27 -10.25 -37.97
C GLU A 484 3.05 -11.45 -37.42
N ARG A 485 3.44 -11.40 -36.14
CA ARG A 485 4.20 -12.47 -35.46
C ARG A 485 3.42 -13.77 -35.27
N THR A 486 2.10 -13.70 -35.11
CA THR A 486 1.25 -14.91 -35.04
C THR A 486 1.02 -15.56 -36.41
N GLY A 487 1.15 -14.78 -37.51
CA GLY A 487 1.11 -15.29 -38.87
C GLY A 487 2.34 -16.13 -39.22
N GLU A 488 3.53 -15.67 -38.80
CA GLU A 488 4.80 -16.39 -38.98
C GLU A 488 4.84 -17.70 -38.17
N ALA A 489 4.39 -17.68 -36.90
CA ALA A 489 4.36 -18.88 -36.06
C ALA A 489 3.38 -19.98 -36.53
N LYS A 490 2.38 -19.64 -37.36
CA LYS A 490 1.50 -20.62 -38.02
C LYS A 490 2.11 -21.24 -39.28
N GLN A 491 3.09 -20.58 -39.90
CA GLN A 491 3.82 -21.12 -41.05
C GLN A 491 4.99 -22.03 -40.62
N ASP A 492 5.63 -21.74 -39.49
CA ASP A 492 6.74 -22.55 -38.96
C ASP A 492 6.29 -23.90 -38.35
N SER A 493 5.02 -24.08 -37.98
CA SER A 493 4.54 -25.39 -37.50
C SER A 493 4.33 -26.44 -38.59
N SER A 494 4.52 -26.08 -39.86
CA SER A 494 4.41 -27.01 -41.01
C SER A 494 5.73 -27.26 -41.75
N ALA A 495 6.88 -26.82 -41.23
CA ALA A 495 8.16 -27.06 -41.89
C ALA A 495 9.30 -27.36 -40.91
N GLN A 496 9.91 -28.54 -41.10
CA GLN A 496 11.28 -28.94 -40.72
C GLN A 496 11.51 -29.24 -39.22
N THR A 497 11.93 -30.42 -38.73
CA THR A 497 12.93 -31.42 -39.21
C THR A 497 14.16 -30.81 -39.87
N GLY A 498 15.19 -30.52 -39.07
CA GLY A 498 16.52 -30.17 -39.59
C GLY A 498 17.40 -29.53 -38.52
N ALA A 499 18.51 -30.19 -38.21
CA ALA A 499 19.54 -29.74 -37.30
C ALA A 499 20.36 -28.57 -37.86
N GLY A 500 20.95 -27.77 -36.96
CA GLY A 500 22.31 -27.25 -37.17
C GLY A 500 22.49 -25.74 -37.21
N GLN A 501 23.34 -25.30 -36.27
CA GLN A 501 24.30 -24.20 -36.38
C GLN A 501 23.85 -22.77 -36.05
N ALA A 502 24.41 -22.29 -34.94
CA ALA A 502 24.53 -20.89 -34.58
C ALA A 502 25.56 -20.17 -35.47
N PRO A 503 25.34 -18.89 -35.76
CA PRO A 503 26.44 -17.98 -36.03
C PRO A 503 26.47 -16.79 -35.06
N THR A 504 27.68 -16.60 -34.56
CA THR A 504 28.27 -15.46 -33.90
C THR A 504 28.34 -14.24 -34.83
N GLU A 505 28.01 -13.03 -34.37
CA GLU A 505 28.61 -11.76 -34.85
C GLU A 505 28.25 -10.63 -33.86
N GLN A 506 29.24 -10.13 -33.12
CA GLN A 506 30.10 -8.98 -33.40
C GLN A 506 29.49 -7.61 -33.07
N ILE A 507 30.17 -6.99 -32.11
CA ILE A 507 30.00 -5.67 -31.55
C ILE A 507 30.59 -4.62 -32.51
N PRO A 508 29.93 -3.46 -32.68
CA PRO A 508 30.66 -2.23 -32.93
C PRO A 508 30.58 -1.32 -31.70
N THR A 509 31.76 -1.02 -31.19
CA THR A 509 32.07 -0.04 -30.15
C THR A 509 32.00 1.38 -30.68
N GLY A 510 31.60 2.29 -29.81
CA GLY A 510 32.12 3.66 -29.75
C GLY A 510 31.27 4.74 -30.41
N GLN A 511 30.73 5.66 -29.62
CA GLN A 511 31.43 6.87 -29.19
C GLN A 511 30.45 7.84 -28.52
N THR A 512 30.81 8.33 -27.34
CA THR A 512 30.22 9.49 -26.66
C THR A 512 30.85 10.75 -27.24
N PRO A 513 30.14 11.89 -27.26
CA PRO A 513 30.70 13.01 -26.49
C PRO A 513 29.69 13.75 -25.62
N ALA A 514 30.29 14.38 -24.62
CA ALA A 514 29.73 15.16 -23.54
C ALA A 514 28.94 16.39 -23.99
N GLY A 515 27.94 16.72 -23.16
CA GLY A 515 27.83 18.01 -22.49
C GLY A 515 27.32 19.19 -23.32
N GLU A 516 26.15 19.71 -22.96
CA GLU A 516 25.97 21.14 -22.74
C GLU A 516 24.64 21.45 -22.04
N THR A 517 24.76 22.08 -20.87
CA THR A 517 23.70 22.72 -20.11
C THR A 517 23.26 24.00 -20.82
N ALA A 518 21.99 24.09 -21.21
CA ALA A 518 21.37 25.36 -21.60
C ALA A 518 19.98 25.51 -20.96
N SER A 519 19.91 26.42 -19.99
CA SER A 519 18.71 26.97 -19.40
C SER A 519 18.22 28.16 -20.24
N ALA A 520 16.89 28.34 -20.26
CA ALA A 520 16.12 29.56 -20.51
C ALA A 520 15.41 29.72 -21.87
N GLY A 521 14.11 30.04 -21.77
CA GLY A 521 13.36 30.74 -22.81
C GLY A 521 12.22 29.95 -23.48
N SER A 522 11.14 29.63 -22.77
CA SER A 522 9.93 29.12 -23.44
C SER A 522 9.18 30.26 -24.14
N THR A 523 9.26 30.29 -25.47
CA THR A 523 8.40 31.08 -26.37
C THR A 523 6.95 30.56 -26.35
N PRO A 524 5.92 31.41 -26.56
CA PRO A 524 4.50 31.01 -26.53
C PRO A 524 4.11 29.91 -27.54
N GLN A 525 4.89 29.71 -28.61
CA GLN A 525 4.67 28.61 -29.56
C GLN A 525 4.89 27.21 -28.95
N ALA A 526 5.74 27.07 -27.93
CA ALA A 526 5.99 25.78 -27.27
C ALA A 526 4.82 25.31 -26.37
N GLU A 527 3.98 26.24 -25.88
CA GLU A 527 2.80 25.90 -25.07
C GLU A 527 1.62 25.41 -25.93
N VAL A 528 1.46 25.94 -27.15
CA VAL A 528 0.47 25.45 -28.13
C VAL A 528 0.76 24.00 -28.54
N ALA A 529 2.03 23.59 -28.54
CA ALA A 529 2.43 22.21 -28.83
C ALA A 529 2.10 21.21 -27.69
N ARG A 530 1.99 21.67 -26.44
CA ARG A 530 1.75 20.81 -25.26
C ARG A 530 0.28 20.70 -24.86
N TYR A 531 -0.57 21.65 -25.28
CA TYR A 531 -1.96 21.70 -24.87
C TYR A 531 -2.87 22.10 -26.03
N GLY A 532 -4.01 21.40 -26.14
CA GLY A 532 -5.04 21.57 -27.15
C GLY A 532 -5.70 22.94 -27.08
N LEU A 533 -6.60 23.16 -28.03
CA LEU A 533 -7.36 24.39 -28.12
C LEU A 533 -8.09 24.65 -26.80
N PRO A 534 -8.11 25.90 -26.32
CA PRO A 534 -8.83 26.27 -25.12
C PRO A 534 -10.34 26.11 -25.32
N GLU A 535 -11.00 25.40 -24.41
CA GLU A 535 -12.45 25.20 -24.40
C GLU A 535 -13.03 25.75 -23.08
N VAL A 536 -14.17 26.45 -23.15
CA VAL A 536 -14.84 26.89 -21.92
C VAL A 536 -15.46 25.67 -21.21
N SER A 537 -15.10 25.45 -19.94
CA SER A 537 -15.60 24.33 -19.15
C SER A 537 -17.10 24.45 -18.89
N THR A 538 -17.86 23.41 -19.24
CA THR A 538 -19.29 23.28 -18.93
C THR A 538 -19.56 22.45 -17.68
N GLU A 539 -18.50 22.05 -16.94
CA GLU A 539 -18.60 21.18 -15.75
C GLU A 539 -19.34 21.85 -14.58
N TRP A 540 -19.36 23.19 -14.53
CA TRP A 540 -19.94 23.99 -13.43
C TRP A 540 -20.81 25.16 -13.91
N GLY A 541 -21.57 24.98 -14.99
CA GLY A 541 -22.48 26.01 -15.48
C GLY A 541 -22.99 25.75 -16.89
N ARG A 542 -23.94 24.83 -17.04
CA ARG A 542 -24.81 24.81 -18.22
C ARG A 542 -25.86 25.91 -18.06
N SER A 543 -26.32 26.50 -19.17
CA SER A 543 -27.58 27.23 -19.20
C SER A 543 -28.67 26.41 -18.50
N LEU A 544 -29.14 26.91 -17.35
CA LEU A 544 -30.40 26.47 -16.78
C LEU A 544 -31.46 27.01 -17.76
N GLY A 545 -31.92 26.16 -18.68
CA GLY A 545 -32.86 26.51 -19.76
C GLY A 545 -34.19 27.17 -19.34
N LYS A 546 -34.36 27.50 -18.06
CA LYS A 546 -35.40 28.41 -17.56
C LYS A 546 -34.81 29.81 -17.33
N GLY A 547 -35.01 30.70 -18.31
CA GLY A 547 -35.00 32.16 -18.07
C GLY A 547 -33.99 33.04 -18.82
N LYS A 548 -33.51 32.68 -20.03
CA LYS A 548 -32.58 33.49 -20.85
C LYS A 548 -31.35 34.00 -20.06
N ARG A 549 -30.74 33.14 -19.24
CA ARG A 549 -29.52 33.46 -18.47
C ARG A 549 -28.28 32.95 -19.20
N PHE A 550 -27.15 33.63 -19.02
CA PHE A 550 -25.90 33.26 -19.68
C PHE A 550 -25.22 32.08 -18.97
N GLY A 551 -25.00 31.01 -19.74
CA GLY A 551 -24.19 29.85 -19.42
C GLY A 551 -22.71 30.09 -19.70
N ASN A 552 -21.89 29.06 -19.54
CA ASN A 552 -20.45 29.16 -19.84
C ASN A 552 -20.20 29.17 -21.36
N GLU A 553 -21.12 28.61 -22.14
CA GLU A 553 -21.15 28.62 -23.60
C GLU A 553 -21.25 30.02 -24.23
N ASP A 554 -21.77 31.02 -23.51
CA ASP A 554 -21.94 32.38 -24.01
C ASP A 554 -20.65 33.24 -23.90
N PHE A 555 -19.56 32.66 -23.38
CA PHE A 555 -18.27 33.32 -23.21
C PHE A 555 -17.34 32.94 -24.36
N ARG A 556 -16.83 33.95 -25.06
CA ARG A 556 -16.00 33.74 -26.26
C ARG A 556 -14.53 33.86 -25.93
N ILE A 557 -13.74 32.82 -26.22
CA ILE A 557 -12.29 32.89 -26.11
C ILE A 557 -11.76 33.69 -27.31
N VAL A 558 -10.98 34.74 -27.05
CA VAL A 558 -10.35 35.56 -28.10
C VAL A 558 -8.92 35.10 -28.35
N ASP A 559 -8.17 34.92 -27.27
CA ASP A 559 -6.78 34.46 -27.28
C ASP A 559 -6.44 33.75 -25.96
N GLU A 560 -5.18 33.35 -25.78
CA GLU A 560 -4.73 32.61 -24.59
C GLU A 560 -4.84 33.37 -23.26
N LYS A 561 -4.92 34.70 -23.30
CA LYS A 561 -4.94 35.57 -22.12
C LYS A 561 -6.28 36.29 -21.94
N THR A 562 -7.17 36.19 -22.92
CA THR A 562 -8.38 37.00 -23.00
C THR A 562 -9.60 36.17 -23.37
N VAL A 563 -10.60 36.18 -22.48
CA VAL A 563 -11.96 35.70 -22.75
C VAL A 563 -12.88 36.90 -22.75
N LEU A 564 -13.85 36.98 -23.67
CA LEU A 564 -14.90 37.99 -23.67
C LEU A 564 -16.15 37.45 -23.01
N CYS A 565 -16.77 38.29 -22.19
CA CYS A 565 -18.11 38.03 -21.67
C CYS A 565 -19.19 38.35 -22.72
N PRO A 566 -20.45 37.94 -22.48
CA PRO A 566 -21.57 38.23 -23.39
C PRO A 566 -21.81 39.73 -23.66
N ALA A 567 -21.36 40.61 -22.75
CA ALA A 567 -21.43 42.07 -22.92
C ALA A 567 -20.20 42.66 -23.65
N GLY A 568 -19.29 41.83 -24.16
CA GLY A 568 -18.07 42.26 -24.87
C GLY A 568 -16.94 42.74 -23.97
N HIS A 569 -17.02 42.58 -22.64
CA HIS A 569 -15.93 42.99 -21.75
C HIS A 569 -14.84 41.90 -21.63
N PRO A 570 -13.54 42.28 -21.67
CA PRO A 570 -12.44 41.34 -21.50
C PRO A 570 -12.34 40.85 -20.05
N MET A 571 -12.14 39.54 -19.92
CA MET A 571 -11.85 38.81 -18.70
C MET A 571 -10.36 38.48 -18.67
N TYR A 572 -9.72 38.66 -17.53
CA TYR A 572 -8.30 38.37 -17.34
C TYR A 572 -8.10 37.09 -16.53
N GLN A 573 -6.99 36.40 -16.80
CA GLN A 573 -6.62 35.20 -16.07
C GLN A 573 -6.38 35.51 -14.58
N ARG A 574 -7.01 34.72 -13.73
CA ARG A 574 -6.94 34.78 -12.26
C ARG A 574 -6.03 33.71 -11.70
N THR A 575 -6.22 32.48 -12.16
CA THR A 575 -5.46 31.33 -11.69
C THR A 575 -5.16 30.39 -12.85
N ARG A 576 -4.03 29.70 -12.73
CA ARG A 576 -3.57 28.64 -13.63
C ARG A 576 -3.30 27.42 -12.77
N LYS A 577 -3.99 26.32 -13.02
CA LYS A 577 -3.80 25.07 -12.28
C LYS A 577 -3.78 23.90 -13.25
N GLN A 578 -2.74 23.09 -13.19
CA GLN A 578 -2.74 21.79 -13.85
C GLN A 578 -3.66 20.85 -13.06
N LYS A 579 -4.62 20.25 -13.75
CA LYS A 579 -5.48 19.19 -13.21
C LYS A 579 -4.67 17.89 -13.12
N GLU A 580 -5.12 16.98 -12.27
CA GLU A 580 -4.48 15.68 -12.08
C GLU A 580 -4.38 14.89 -13.40
N ASN A 581 -5.39 14.99 -14.27
CA ASN A 581 -5.40 14.36 -15.59
C ASN A 581 -4.43 15.00 -16.62
N GLY A 582 -3.59 15.95 -16.19
CA GLY A 582 -2.63 16.65 -17.04
C GLY A 582 -3.17 17.92 -17.70
N ASP A 583 -4.49 18.09 -17.80
CA ASP A 583 -5.13 19.25 -18.42
C ASP A 583 -4.79 20.56 -17.70
N LEU A 584 -4.79 21.67 -18.43
CA LEU A 584 -4.61 22.99 -17.86
C LEU A 584 -5.96 23.66 -17.62
N ALA A 585 -6.30 23.92 -16.36
CA ALA A 585 -7.45 24.72 -15.97
C ALA A 585 -7.04 26.18 -15.74
N LEU A 586 -7.58 27.08 -16.56
CA LEU A 586 -7.37 28.51 -16.52
C LEU A 586 -8.65 29.20 -16.05
N GLN A 587 -8.63 29.86 -14.89
CA GLN A 587 -9.78 30.65 -14.45
C GLN A 587 -9.64 32.09 -14.93
N PHE A 588 -10.66 32.59 -15.61
CA PHE A 588 -10.78 33.98 -16.04
C PHE A 588 -11.83 34.70 -15.21
N GLY A 589 -11.59 35.98 -14.89
CA GLY A 589 -12.52 36.79 -14.10
C GLY A 589 -12.61 38.23 -14.58
N ILE A 590 -13.75 38.87 -14.32
CA ILE A 590 -13.99 40.29 -14.59
C ILE A 590 -13.82 41.11 -13.30
N ARG A 591 -13.42 42.38 -13.43
CA ARG A 591 -13.40 43.31 -12.30
C ARG A 591 -14.84 43.54 -11.79
N PRO A 592 -15.13 43.35 -10.49
CA PRO A 592 -16.49 43.48 -9.96
C PRO A 592 -17.19 44.79 -10.34
N ARG A 593 -16.48 45.92 -10.35
CA ARG A 593 -17.02 47.24 -10.73
C ARG A 593 -17.65 47.25 -12.13
N LEU A 594 -17.01 46.60 -13.12
CA LEU A 594 -17.54 46.49 -14.47
C LEU A 594 -18.80 45.62 -14.52
N CYS A 595 -18.85 44.53 -13.74
CA CYS A 595 -20.06 43.72 -13.64
C CYS A 595 -21.20 44.44 -12.90
N GLN A 596 -20.89 45.37 -12.00
CA GLN A 596 -21.89 46.11 -11.25
C GLN A 596 -22.66 47.10 -12.11
N SER A 597 -22.00 47.76 -13.06
CA SER A 597 -22.57 48.70 -14.02
C SER A 597 -23.01 48.06 -15.36
N CYS A 598 -22.95 46.73 -15.47
CA CYS A 598 -23.20 46.03 -16.73
C CYS A 598 -24.71 45.88 -17.03
N PRO A 599 -25.18 46.24 -18.24
CA PRO A 599 -26.61 46.20 -18.59
C PRO A 599 -27.19 44.78 -18.57
N VAL A 600 -26.36 43.76 -18.80
CA VAL A 600 -26.79 42.35 -18.82
C VAL A 600 -26.53 41.59 -17.51
N LYS A 601 -26.17 42.30 -16.42
CA LYS A 601 -25.82 41.72 -15.12
C LYS A 601 -26.86 40.72 -14.60
N ARG A 602 -28.15 41.03 -14.74
CA ARG A 602 -29.26 40.16 -14.26
C ARG A 602 -29.26 38.78 -14.93
N GLN A 603 -28.83 38.70 -16.19
CA GLN A 603 -28.72 37.44 -16.94
C GLN A 603 -27.46 36.64 -16.55
N CYS A 604 -26.41 37.30 -16.04
CA CYS A 604 -25.17 36.65 -15.58
C CYS A 604 -25.19 36.13 -14.14
N LEU A 605 -26.15 36.56 -13.31
CA LEU A 605 -26.24 36.15 -11.91
C LEU A 605 -27.02 34.84 -11.75
N SER A 606 -26.60 33.97 -10.83
CA SER A 606 -27.43 32.83 -10.40
C SER A 606 -28.59 33.32 -9.51
N PRO A 607 -29.71 32.57 -9.41
CA PRO A 607 -30.90 33.00 -8.67
C PRO A 607 -30.63 33.41 -7.20
N ASN A 608 -29.61 32.81 -6.57
CA ASN A 608 -29.27 33.03 -5.16
C ASN A 608 -27.93 33.79 -4.96
N SER A 609 -27.42 34.46 -5.99
CA SER A 609 -26.15 35.18 -5.89
C SER A 609 -26.33 36.54 -5.22
N LYS A 610 -25.47 36.85 -4.23
CA LYS A 610 -25.36 38.19 -3.64
C LYS A 610 -24.92 39.27 -4.63
N GLY A 611 -24.45 38.89 -5.83
CA GLY A 611 -24.15 39.84 -6.92
C GLY A 611 -22.98 40.79 -6.69
N VAL A 612 -22.18 40.55 -5.65
CA VAL A 612 -21.05 41.41 -5.21
C VAL A 612 -19.73 41.09 -5.92
N GLY A 613 -19.57 39.87 -6.42
CA GLY A 613 -18.37 39.42 -7.12
C GLY A 613 -18.45 39.62 -8.64
N GLY A 614 -17.28 39.78 -9.28
CA GLY A 614 -17.18 39.72 -10.74
C GLY A 614 -17.40 38.30 -11.24
N ARG A 615 -18.01 38.16 -12.43
CA ARG A 615 -18.22 36.85 -13.08
C ARG A 615 -16.88 36.17 -13.33
N ARG A 616 -16.86 34.84 -13.15
CA ARG A 616 -15.72 33.98 -13.43
C ARG A 616 -16.13 32.87 -14.37
N VAL A 617 -15.18 32.44 -15.19
CA VAL A 617 -15.33 31.30 -16.10
C VAL A 617 -14.04 30.48 -16.09
N THR A 618 -14.15 29.17 -16.23
CA THR A 618 -12.98 28.29 -16.31
C THR A 618 -12.82 27.82 -17.75
N VAL A 619 -11.65 28.02 -18.33
CA VAL A 619 -11.22 27.48 -19.62
C VAL A 619 -10.32 26.28 -19.36
N ILE A 620 -10.53 25.19 -20.08
CA ILE A 620 -9.71 23.98 -20.01
C ILE A 620 -8.93 23.87 -21.31
N ARG A 621 -7.61 23.68 -21.21
CA ARG A 621 -6.81 23.19 -22.34
C ARG A 621 -6.43 21.75 -22.06
N ARG A 622 -6.78 20.86 -22.99
CA ARG A 622 -6.48 19.44 -22.82
C ARG A 622 -5.00 19.19 -23.09
N ALA A 623 -4.33 18.37 -22.29
CA ALA A 623 -2.94 18.02 -22.60
C ALA A 623 -2.86 17.30 -23.96
N ILE A 624 -2.01 17.76 -24.87
CA ILE A 624 -1.68 17.02 -26.09
C ILE A 624 -0.53 16.10 -25.72
N SER A 625 -0.83 14.81 -25.56
CA SER A 625 0.23 13.81 -25.46
C SER A 625 0.90 13.64 -26.82
N THR A 626 2.19 14.00 -26.90
CA THR A 626 3.08 13.63 -28.01
C THR A 626 3.68 12.24 -27.82
N ALA A 627 3.27 11.51 -26.77
CA ALA A 627 3.80 10.18 -26.49
C ALA A 627 3.33 9.20 -27.58
N LYS A 628 4.28 8.71 -28.38
CA LYS A 628 4.09 7.46 -29.13
C LYS A 628 3.83 6.35 -28.12
N SER A 629 2.85 5.49 -28.40
CA SER A 629 2.61 4.27 -27.63
C SER A 629 3.84 3.38 -27.77
N VAL A 630 4.73 3.39 -26.77
CA VAL A 630 5.80 2.40 -26.64
C VAL A 630 5.28 1.39 -25.64
N VAL A 631 4.59 0.37 -26.16
CA VAL A 631 4.16 -0.76 -25.36
C VAL A 631 5.37 -1.65 -25.16
N ASP A 632 5.80 -1.83 -23.90
CA ASP A 632 6.88 -2.76 -23.57
C ASP A 632 6.45 -4.19 -23.94
N LYS A 633 7.29 -4.90 -24.70
CA LYS A 633 7.08 -6.30 -25.09
C LYS A 633 6.97 -7.23 -23.89
N GLY A 634 7.59 -6.87 -22.76
CA GLY A 634 7.54 -7.62 -21.51
C GLY A 634 6.31 -7.30 -20.64
N SER A 635 5.39 -6.43 -21.07
CA SER A 635 4.26 -5.99 -20.26
C SER A 635 3.10 -6.99 -20.21
N ALA A 636 2.32 -6.93 -19.13
CA ALA A 636 1.15 -7.80 -18.94
C ALA A 636 0.10 -7.67 -20.05
N ILE A 637 -0.09 -6.46 -20.60
CA ILE A 637 -1.04 -6.27 -21.71
C ILE A 637 -0.60 -6.99 -22.98
N VAL A 638 0.70 -6.99 -23.29
CA VAL A 638 1.24 -7.73 -24.44
C VAL A 638 1.09 -9.22 -24.23
N ARG A 639 1.45 -9.74 -23.05
CA ARG A 639 1.25 -11.16 -22.70
C ARG A 639 -0.22 -11.57 -22.90
N SER A 640 -1.14 -10.82 -22.30
CA SER A 640 -2.57 -11.14 -22.34
C SER A 640 -3.18 -11.04 -23.74
N ALA A 641 -2.80 -10.02 -24.52
CA ALA A 641 -3.25 -9.86 -25.90
C ALA A 641 -2.66 -10.92 -26.84
N PHE A 642 -1.39 -11.29 -26.65
CA PHE A 642 -0.75 -12.36 -27.43
C PHE A 642 -1.38 -13.72 -27.16
N GLY A 643 -1.66 -14.06 -25.89
CA GLY A 643 -2.40 -15.27 -25.52
C GLY A 643 -3.75 -15.36 -26.21
N TRP A 644 -4.49 -14.24 -26.25
CA TRP A 644 -5.77 -14.15 -26.95
C TRP A 644 -5.64 -14.28 -28.48
N LEU A 645 -4.61 -13.74 -29.11
CA LEU A 645 -4.40 -13.93 -30.55
C LEU A 645 -4.13 -15.40 -30.92
N ARG A 646 -3.38 -16.14 -30.08
CA ARG A 646 -3.12 -17.56 -30.31
C ARG A 646 -4.39 -18.40 -30.15
N ASN A 647 -5.21 -18.05 -29.16
CA ASN A 647 -6.47 -18.73 -28.85
C ASN A 647 -7.63 -17.71 -28.81
N PRO A 648 -8.16 -17.30 -29.99
CA PRO A 648 -9.15 -16.22 -30.08
C PRO A 648 -10.53 -16.62 -29.57
N LYS A 649 -10.83 -17.93 -29.56
CA LYS A 649 -12.00 -18.46 -28.86
C LYS A 649 -11.72 -18.41 -27.36
N PRO A 650 -12.49 -17.66 -26.57
CA PRO A 650 -12.35 -17.70 -25.13
C PRO A 650 -12.62 -19.13 -24.67
N LYS A 651 -11.70 -19.71 -23.90
CA LYS A 651 -11.89 -21.04 -23.31
C LYS A 651 -12.82 -20.92 -22.11
N TYR A 652 -14.10 -20.66 -22.36
CA TYR A 652 -15.09 -20.55 -21.30
C TYR A 652 -15.21 -21.85 -20.49
N GLU A 653 -14.85 -23.00 -21.08
CA GLU A 653 -14.76 -24.30 -20.40
C GLU A 653 -13.72 -24.35 -19.27
N GLN A 654 -12.68 -23.50 -19.31
CA GLN A 654 -11.62 -23.53 -18.30
C GLN A 654 -12.00 -22.64 -17.11
N PRO A 655 -11.96 -23.18 -15.87
CA PRO A 655 -12.23 -22.39 -14.68
C PRO A 655 -11.09 -21.43 -14.36
N ILE A 656 -11.38 -20.42 -13.54
CA ILE A 656 -10.36 -19.58 -12.90
C ILE A 656 -10.04 -20.17 -11.54
N TYR A 657 -8.78 -20.49 -11.28
CA TYR A 657 -8.34 -20.95 -9.97
C TYR A 657 -7.72 -19.81 -9.15
N TRP A 658 -8.11 -19.75 -7.88
CA TRP A 658 -7.49 -18.92 -6.86
C TRP A 658 -6.79 -19.81 -5.84
N CYS A 659 -5.47 -19.78 -5.85
CA CYS A 659 -4.63 -20.56 -4.96
C CYS A 659 -3.95 -19.64 -3.94
N ASP A 660 -4.29 -19.83 -2.67
CA ASP A 660 -3.86 -18.97 -1.56
C ASP A 660 -3.46 -19.77 -0.33
N ILE A 661 -2.96 -19.09 0.70
CA ILE A 661 -2.70 -19.70 2.01
C ILE A 661 -3.75 -19.24 3.02
N ALA A 662 -3.95 -20.00 4.09
CA ALA A 662 -4.84 -19.63 5.18
C ALA A 662 -4.20 -18.58 6.11
N ALA A 663 -3.74 -17.44 5.55
CA ALA A 663 -2.86 -16.50 6.22
C ALA A 663 -3.35 -16.03 7.60
N ALA A 664 -4.65 -15.73 7.72
CA ALA A 664 -5.26 -15.34 8.99
C ALA A 664 -5.19 -16.43 10.05
N GLN A 665 -5.45 -17.69 9.65
CA GLN A 665 -5.33 -18.83 10.54
C GLN A 665 -3.88 -19.05 10.94
N LEU A 666 -2.93 -18.99 10.00
CA LEU A 666 -1.50 -19.17 10.28
C LEU A 666 -1.00 -18.18 11.33
N ARG A 667 -1.32 -16.88 11.18
CA ARG A 667 -0.90 -15.85 12.15
C ARG A 667 -1.59 -16.00 13.51
N ARG A 668 -2.90 -16.26 13.53
CA ARG A 668 -3.67 -16.34 14.78
C ARG A 668 -3.34 -17.59 15.57
N VAL A 669 -3.25 -18.74 14.92
CA VAL A 669 -2.85 -19.99 15.57
C VAL A 669 -1.44 -19.84 16.15
N TRP A 670 -0.51 -19.20 15.41
CA TRP A 670 0.81 -18.88 15.92
C TRP A 670 0.77 -18.04 17.21
N HIS A 671 0.10 -16.89 17.15
CA HIS A 671 0.01 -15.98 18.29
C HIS A 671 -0.71 -16.61 19.48
N GLU A 672 -1.85 -17.26 19.24
CA GLU A 672 -2.63 -17.94 20.29
C GLU A 672 -1.85 -19.07 20.93
N HIS A 673 -1.16 -19.89 20.13
CA HIS A 673 -0.37 -21.01 20.63
C HIS A 673 0.69 -20.52 21.61
N LEU A 674 1.46 -19.48 21.26
CA LEU A 674 2.47 -18.89 22.14
C LEU A 674 1.86 -18.21 23.36
N SER A 675 0.74 -17.50 23.21
CA SER A 675 0.09 -16.78 24.32
C SER A 675 -0.48 -17.70 25.41
N ARG A 676 -0.69 -18.98 25.09
CA ARG A 676 -1.18 -20.01 26.02
C ARG A 676 -0.05 -20.79 26.68
N GLN A 677 1.20 -20.63 26.23
CA GLN A 677 2.33 -21.33 26.84
C GLN A 677 2.76 -20.64 28.14
N GLU A 678 3.15 -21.45 29.11
CA GLU A 678 3.90 -20.96 30.26
C GLU A 678 5.30 -20.54 29.80
N ILE A 679 5.82 -19.49 30.42
CA ILE A 679 7.16 -18.98 30.19
C ILE A 679 7.88 -18.96 31.52
N GLU A 680 8.95 -19.73 31.60
CA GLU A 680 9.81 -19.71 32.78
C GLU A 680 11.03 -18.84 32.50
N ILE A 681 11.28 -17.88 33.38
CA ILE A 681 12.45 -17.01 33.31
C ILE A 681 13.34 -17.35 34.49
N LYS A 682 14.51 -17.92 34.20
CA LYS A 682 15.53 -18.27 35.19
C LYS A 682 16.68 -17.29 35.11
N ALA A 683 17.01 -16.63 36.21
CA ALA A 683 18.31 -15.99 36.34
C ALA A 683 19.38 -17.09 36.35
N ILE A 684 20.40 -16.96 35.50
CA ILE A 684 21.53 -17.88 35.51
C ILE A 684 22.46 -17.39 36.62
N ASP A 685 22.28 -17.94 37.81
CA ASP A 685 23.14 -17.65 38.96
C ASP A 685 24.57 -18.08 38.66
N ARG A 686 25.49 -17.14 38.89
CA ARG A 686 26.92 -17.43 38.95
C ARG A 686 27.45 -17.04 40.31
N PRO A 687 28.43 -17.79 40.86
CA PRO A 687 29.18 -17.30 41.98
C PRO A 687 29.78 -15.96 41.58
N ARG A 688 29.29 -14.88 42.19
CA ARG A 688 29.93 -13.57 42.12
C ARG A 688 31.36 -13.81 42.57
N GLN A 689 32.34 -13.72 41.68
CA GLN A 689 33.64 -13.24 42.16
C GLN A 689 33.34 -11.90 42.80
N SER A 690 33.47 -11.85 44.12
CA SER A 690 33.29 -10.65 44.91
C SER A 690 34.36 -9.65 44.47
N LYS A 691 34.13 -8.98 43.35
CA LYS A 691 34.69 -7.65 43.18
C LYS A 691 34.09 -6.83 44.30
N PRO A 692 34.91 -6.14 45.10
CA PRO A 692 34.39 -5.25 46.13
C PRO A 692 33.34 -4.38 45.47
N LYS A 693 32.21 -4.23 46.16
CA LYS A 693 31.14 -3.28 45.80
C LYS A 693 31.87 -2.01 45.36
N PRO A 694 31.77 -1.56 44.08
CA PRO A 694 32.32 -0.27 43.76
C PRO A 694 31.68 0.66 44.78
N GLU A 695 32.47 1.34 45.60
CA GLU A 695 32.01 2.55 46.27
C GLU A 695 31.20 3.29 45.22
N GLU A 696 29.97 3.70 45.52
CA GLU A 696 29.08 4.39 44.57
C GLU A 696 29.93 5.43 43.83
N GLU A 697 30.41 5.06 42.64
CA GLU A 697 31.52 5.76 42.05
C GLU A 697 30.87 7.05 41.60
N LEU A 698 31.07 8.11 42.38
CA LEU A 698 30.31 9.34 42.27
C LEU A 698 30.55 9.87 40.87
N LEU A 699 29.63 9.55 39.96
CA LEU A 699 29.78 9.87 38.56
C LEU A 699 29.99 11.39 38.51
N SER A 700 31.15 11.78 38.02
CA SER A 700 31.48 13.19 37.84
C SER A 700 30.36 13.86 37.04
N ARG A 701 30.20 15.17 37.22
CA ARG A 701 29.22 15.93 36.42
C ARG A 701 29.37 15.66 34.92
N ALA A 702 30.61 15.48 34.45
CA ALA A 702 30.91 15.11 33.07
C ALA A 702 30.36 13.71 32.69
N GLN A 703 30.52 12.70 33.57
CA GLN A 703 30.02 11.35 33.35
C GLN A 703 28.48 11.23 33.45
N ARG A 704 27.82 12.09 34.22
CA ARG A 704 26.34 12.20 34.31
C ARG A 704 25.73 12.97 33.15
N GLU A 705 26.45 13.94 32.59
CA GLU A 705 25.98 14.70 31.44
C GLU A 705 26.06 13.85 30.17
N HIS A 706 25.03 13.01 29.95
CA HIS A 706 24.84 12.17 28.77
C HIS A 706 25.01 12.91 27.42
N ARG A 707 24.89 14.25 27.42
CA ARG A 707 25.17 15.12 26.27
C ARG A 707 26.64 15.19 25.83
N ARG A 708 27.57 14.78 26.70
CA ARG A 708 29.02 14.84 26.46
C ARG A 708 29.64 13.49 26.10
N LEU A 709 28.88 12.41 26.22
CA LEU A 709 29.34 11.08 25.83
C LEU A 709 29.33 10.97 24.31
N SER A 710 30.42 10.46 23.75
CA SER A 710 30.47 9.96 22.39
C SER A 710 29.48 8.81 22.19
N TRP A 711 29.23 8.43 20.93
CA TRP A 711 28.40 7.28 20.63
C TRP A 711 28.99 5.98 21.20
N TRP A 712 30.30 5.77 21.06
CA TRP A 712 31.00 4.59 21.59
C TRP A 712 30.91 4.46 23.11
N GLU A 713 31.04 5.57 23.85
CA GLU A 713 30.91 5.54 25.32
C GLU A 713 29.49 5.20 25.79
N ARG A 714 28.46 5.58 25.02
CA ARG A 714 27.09 5.19 25.33
C ARG A 714 26.80 3.76 24.94
N TRP A 715 27.34 3.33 23.81
CA TRP A 715 27.32 1.96 23.37
C TRP A 715 27.89 1.06 24.46
N ASP A 716 29.15 1.26 24.87
CA ASP A 716 29.82 0.46 25.91
C ASP A 716 29.11 0.50 27.27
N ARG A 717 28.44 1.62 27.61
CA ARG A 717 27.65 1.72 28.85
C ARG A 717 26.40 0.85 28.85
N ASN A 718 25.76 0.67 27.70
CA ASN A 718 24.52 -0.10 27.61
C ASN A 718 24.74 -1.51 27.01
N GLU A 719 25.87 -1.71 26.34
CA GLU A 719 26.36 -3.01 25.90
C GLU A 719 26.70 -3.86 27.12
N ARG A 720 26.25 -5.11 27.09
CA ARG A 720 26.58 -6.06 28.14
C ARG A 720 28.01 -6.55 27.93
N LYS A 721 28.86 -6.26 28.92
CA LYS A 721 30.30 -6.57 28.89
C LYS A 721 30.66 -8.06 29.07
N ALA A 722 29.67 -8.93 29.32
CA ALA A 722 29.88 -10.36 29.49
C ALA A 722 29.25 -11.12 28.31
N GLY A 723 30.06 -11.90 27.59
CA GLY A 723 29.64 -12.72 26.45
C GLY A 723 28.83 -13.97 26.82
N GLU A 724 28.36 -14.08 28.06
CA GLU A 724 27.66 -15.25 28.57
C GLU A 724 26.22 -14.88 29.01
N PRO A 725 25.24 -15.80 28.83
CA PRO A 725 23.84 -15.51 29.08
C PRO A 725 23.57 -15.25 30.57
N ARG A 726 22.79 -14.21 30.88
CA ARG A 726 22.32 -13.85 32.24
C ARG A 726 20.97 -14.48 32.57
N TRP A 727 20.17 -14.75 31.56
CA TRP A 727 18.81 -15.24 31.68
C TRP A 727 18.65 -16.47 30.81
N ALA A 728 17.97 -17.50 31.31
CA ALA A 728 17.40 -18.56 30.51
C ALA A 728 15.88 -18.35 30.43
N VAL A 729 15.37 -18.22 29.22
CA VAL A 729 13.92 -18.15 28.94
C VAL A 729 13.52 -19.50 28.37
N VAL A 730 12.68 -20.24 29.10
CA VAL A 730 12.18 -21.55 28.68
C VAL A 730 10.76 -21.37 28.15
N LEU A 731 10.56 -21.74 26.88
CA LEU A 731 9.26 -21.73 26.20
C LEU A 731 8.80 -23.18 25.97
N TYR A 732 7.69 -23.57 26.57
CA TYR A 732 7.15 -24.93 26.49
C TYR A 732 6.34 -25.16 25.20
N SER A 733 6.96 -24.95 24.03
CA SER A 733 6.24 -24.73 22.78
C SER A 733 6.49 -25.76 21.66
N GLY A 734 7.13 -26.90 22.01
CA GLY A 734 7.38 -28.01 21.08
C GLY A 734 8.51 -27.76 20.06
N GLU A 735 9.00 -28.82 19.41
CA GLU A 735 10.16 -28.77 18.50
C GLU A 735 9.90 -27.97 17.21
N ALA A 736 8.64 -27.87 16.79
CA ALA A 736 8.22 -27.19 15.56
C ALA A 736 8.64 -25.71 15.53
N ILE A 737 8.61 -25.02 16.69
CA ILE A 737 9.02 -23.62 16.80
C ILE A 737 10.52 -23.44 16.59
N ALA A 738 11.33 -24.27 17.25
CA ALA A 738 12.78 -24.24 17.09
C ALA A 738 13.20 -24.61 15.65
N SER A 739 12.50 -25.55 15.02
CA SER A 739 12.70 -25.89 13.61
C SER A 739 12.36 -24.72 12.69
N GLY A 740 11.18 -24.11 12.87
CA GLY A 740 10.74 -22.94 12.11
C GLY A 740 11.74 -21.78 12.19
N MET A 741 12.20 -21.46 13.40
CA MET A 741 13.23 -20.44 13.66
C MET A 741 14.50 -20.73 12.87
N ARG A 742 15.07 -21.95 12.99
CA ARG A 742 16.27 -22.33 12.23
C ARG A 742 16.08 -22.15 10.72
N MET A 743 14.93 -22.56 10.18
CA MET A 743 14.64 -22.48 8.75
C MET A 743 14.54 -21.04 8.21
N ILE A 744 13.98 -20.10 8.98
CA ILE A 744 13.85 -18.70 8.53
C ILE A 744 15.10 -17.88 8.85
N SER A 745 15.81 -18.20 9.93
CA SER A 745 17.03 -17.50 10.35
C SER A 745 18.23 -17.82 9.45
N GLN A 746 18.36 -19.08 9.00
CA GLN A 746 19.56 -19.54 8.27
C GLN A 746 19.57 -19.21 6.76
N ARG A 747 18.53 -18.56 6.23
CA ARG A 747 18.51 -18.15 4.81
C ARG A 747 19.48 -16.98 4.62
N SER A 748 20.54 -17.21 3.82
CA SER A 748 21.67 -16.30 3.63
C SER A 748 21.23 -14.86 3.33
N PHE A 749 21.71 -13.90 4.12
CA PHE A 749 21.57 -12.47 3.86
C PHE A 749 22.65 -12.05 2.86
N ASN A 750 22.29 -11.96 1.57
CA ASN A 750 23.12 -11.24 0.61
C ASN A 750 22.67 -9.79 0.64
N ALA A 751 23.35 -8.95 1.42
CA ALA A 751 23.19 -7.52 1.30
C ALA A 751 23.56 -7.15 -0.13
N THR A 752 22.56 -6.74 -0.91
CA THR A 752 22.86 -6.05 -2.16
C THR A 752 23.52 -4.74 -1.78
N GLY A 753 24.85 -4.70 -1.90
CA GLY A 753 25.63 -3.47 -1.84
C GLY A 753 25.18 -2.44 -2.86
#